data_AF-A0A1Q7PLH8-F1
#
_entry.id   AF-A0A1Q7PLH8-F1
#
_cell.length_a   1.000
_cell.length_b   1.000
_cell.length_c   1.000
_cell.angle_alpha   90.00
_cell.angle_beta   90.00
_cell.angle_gamma   90.00
#
_symmetry.space_group_name_H-M   'P 1'
#
loop_
_entity.id
_entity.type
_entity.pdbx_description
1 polymer ?
#
loop_
_entity_poly.entity_id
_entity_poly.type
_entity_poly.pdbx_seq_one_letter_code
_entity_poly.pdbx_strand_id
1 'polypeptide(L)'
;MKAGALSDAAETLKKAKEFRPLSPKVANLLNRAEGELLINLGDFRGAAESLLQSAHNETFDTLNNLALCFENLGDLQRAYSFQSQAMKIAIADGILPAHVLSLGNVGSIKTKQGLMQEAEDLFENALVLILQLKKKDPAFDSHRFITVQCDTAFHDMQAGKYGRAAELLKIIPPSVGSLYEMDKVYCGIVRCFFYRDIGLPKNVRHILSKLKDSPTFKTPYFSVEHTLVEARMPDVSDPEKLRRLEEGLETTERLGTLYQRCQVLNELAAVHTSMDEKPKAQEYSKRALQLARKQGYKLLAVRGLLLAGVASDKQKAKEHELLAAFQSAAEMGLPELVAESAFHIGMLHLEAGNLVTAREYLTRSVSTTAQLAEEIPPRCRPNYLGVPWRRNARQGLEQCNRNMQQRSTSAISDAHNDLGEDRYFKATYRLALSAAAIKSAEALITSIEETVRTSLAHGALILLKGPTGIITRAIRIKPSDQVIREARNVATMAKNRIYFGSAEMDRQKEIVAWVPLLSETWEGGIYVVCRQNEPSLTEKEMELLAIIGTTGNGALRGLETHQARETKNIVLDEFYGMVGASKAIREVYSQIQIAAQNTATVLIEGESGTGKELVAKAIHAAGTRAKEPFVAVDCGAIPESLIEAELFGAKKGSYTGAVADRQGLFEAAHRGTLFLDEISNTTPALQAKLLRVIQEREIRRIGDTKDRPIDVRLIVASNTNLEALAGEGRFRKDLLYRLKVFDIKLPSLRARRDDIPMIAHAFLHKLNTVNKLKKYFAAGVLDHLAAHNFPGNVRELQNAIERAFFSAKSSLISEVILETQTAVSAAHDEVQSWFADLSEGRQDFWSAVRNRYKRRDISREKVVALVDLGLRSTRGSYKTLAAKFHVKEHEYHRFMDFLRRNQCLLDFRPYRKASAGAP
;
A
#
# COMPACT_ATOMS: atom_id res chain seq x y z
N MET A 1 -38.82 6.48 32.19
CA MET A 1 -38.44 7.75 31.54
C MET A 1 -38.32 7.54 30.04
N LYS A 2 -38.65 8.53 29.22
CA LYS A 2 -38.31 8.47 27.79
C LYS A 2 -36.78 8.58 27.66
N ALA A 3 -36.19 7.87 26.70
CA ALA A 3 -34.76 8.01 26.41
C ALA A 3 -34.43 9.49 26.10
N GLY A 4 -33.39 10.04 26.73
CA GLY A 4 -32.99 11.45 26.57
C GLY A 4 -33.66 12.45 27.51
N ALA A 5 -34.54 12.03 28.43
CA ALA A 5 -35.14 12.92 29.43
C ALA A 5 -34.18 13.25 30.60
N LEU A 6 -33.07 13.95 30.33
CA LEU A 6 -32.00 14.23 31.31
C LEU A 6 -32.50 15.03 32.53
N SER A 7 -33.48 15.93 32.35
CA SER A 7 -34.08 16.69 33.46
C SER A 7 -34.83 15.79 34.43
N ASP A 8 -35.66 14.87 33.92
CA ASP A 8 -36.41 13.91 34.75
C ASP A 8 -35.47 12.95 35.49
N ALA A 9 -34.38 12.55 34.82
CA ALA A 9 -33.34 11.73 35.41
C ALA A 9 -32.63 12.45 36.57
N ALA A 10 -32.28 13.73 36.39
CA ALA A 10 -31.69 14.56 37.43
C ALA A 10 -32.61 14.72 38.64
N GLU A 11 -33.89 15.02 38.41
CA GLU A 11 -34.87 15.17 39.50
C GLU A 11 -35.07 13.85 40.27
N THR A 12 -35.13 12.73 39.55
CA THR A 12 -35.32 11.42 40.16
C THR A 12 -34.09 10.98 40.95
N LEU A 13 -32.89 11.22 40.41
CA LEU A 13 -31.64 10.92 41.11
C LEU A 13 -31.52 11.76 42.40
N LYS A 14 -31.90 13.04 42.35
CA LYS A 14 -31.96 13.91 43.52
C LYS A 14 -32.89 13.32 44.60
N LYS A 15 -34.13 12.98 44.24
CA LYS A 15 -35.09 12.34 45.16
C LYS A 15 -34.57 11.02 45.73
N ALA A 16 -33.88 10.23 44.92
CA ALA A 16 -33.31 8.95 45.35
C ALA A 16 -32.17 9.13 46.37
N LYS A 17 -31.36 10.18 46.24
CA LYS A 17 -30.29 10.52 47.19
C LYS A 17 -30.79 11.06 48.53
N GLU A 18 -32.00 11.65 48.55
CA GLU A 18 -32.65 12.16 49.76
C GLU A 18 -33.20 11.03 50.65
N PHE A 19 -33.41 9.82 50.11
CA PHE A 19 -33.88 8.67 50.86
C PHE A 19 -32.80 8.18 51.84
N ARG A 20 -33.08 8.12 53.15
CA ARG A 20 -32.13 7.69 54.19
C ARG A 20 -32.76 6.66 55.14
N PRO A 21 -31.97 5.69 55.67
CA PRO A 21 -30.55 5.44 55.41
C PRO A 21 -30.32 4.67 54.10
N LEU A 22 -29.22 4.97 53.39
CA LEU A 22 -28.81 4.25 52.19
C LEU A 22 -27.83 3.13 52.57
N SER A 23 -28.03 1.92 52.04
CA SER A 23 -27.01 0.87 52.12
C SER A 23 -25.81 1.22 51.23
N PRO A 24 -24.59 0.71 51.51
CA PRO A 24 -23.41 0.94 50.68
C PRO A 24 -23.61 0.56 49.21
N LYS A 25 -24.36 -0.53 48.95
CA LYS A 25 -24.69 -0.99 47.60
C LYS A 25 -25.58 0.01 46.85
N VAL A 26 -26.57 0.58 47.52
CA VAL A 26 -27.46 1.59 46.92
C VAL A 26 -26.73 2.91 46.72
N ALA A 27 -25.91 3.34 47.68
CA ALA A 27 -25.05 4.51 47.52
C ALA A 27 -24.12 4.37 46.30
N ASN A 28 -23.53 3.19 46.10
CA ASN A 28 -22.69 2.90 44.94
C ASN A 28 -23.45 3.02 43.60
N LEU A 29 -24.65 2.43 43.50
CA LEU A 29 -25.50 2.54 42.31
C LEU A 29 -25.89 4.00 42.02
N LEU A 30 -26.20 4.78 43.05
CA LEU A 30 -26.55 6.20 42.91
C LEU A 30 -25.36 7.04 42.43
N ASN A 31 -24.14 6.76 42.92
CA ASN A 31 -22.92 7.42 42.44
C ASN A 31 -22.64 7.07 40.97
N ARG A 32 -22.82 5.81 40.57
CA ARG A 32 -22.67 5.44 39.15
C ARG A 32 -23.70 6.11 38.26
N ALA A 33 -24.97 6.14 38.67
CA ALA A 33 -26.04 6.81 37.93
C ALA A 33 -25.82 8.32 37.84
N GLU A 34 -25.30 8.95 38.90
CA GLU A 34 -24.88 10.34 38.88
C GLU A 34 -23.73 10.59 37.88
N GLY A 35 -22.70 9.75 37.91
CA GLY A 35 -21.60 9.83 36.97
C GLY A 35 -22.05 9.76 35.51
N GLU A 36 -22.92 8.80 35.19
CA GLU A 36 -23.50 8.65 33.84
C GLU A 36 -24.36 9.85 33.44
N LEU A 37 -25.16 10.41 34.36
CA LEU A 37 -25.94 11.63 34.11
C LEU A 37 -25.02 12.84 33.84
N LEU A 38 -23.99 13.04 34.66
CA LEU A 38 -23.05 14.15 34.54
C LEU A 38 -22.24 14.09 33.24
N ILE A 39 -21.85 12.89 32.78
CA ILE A 39 -21.25 12.70 31.44
C ILE A 39 -22.17 13.23 30.35
N ASN A 40 -23.46 12.86 30.38
CA ASN A 40 -24.44 13.31 29.39
C ASN A 40 -24.75 14.82 29.47
N LEU A 41 -24.47 15.45 30.61
CA LEU A 41 -24.56 16.90 30.81
C LEU A 41 -23.23 17.63 30.48
N GLY A 42 -22.18 16.90 30.12
CA GLY A 42 -20.86 17.45 29.81
C GLY A 42 -20.01 17.84 31.03
N ASP A 43 -20.42 17.47 32.25
CA ASP A 43 -19.65 17.68 33.48
C ASP A 43 -18.76 16.46 33.77
N PHE A 44 -17.67 16.35 33.01
CA PHE A 44 -16.72 15.24 33.13
C PHE A 44 -15.96 15.24 34.46
N ARG A 45 -15.80 16.41 35.10
CA ARG A 45 -15.11 16.52 36.39
C ARG A 45 -15.97 15.96 37.51
N GLY A 46 -17.20 16.45 37.64
CA GLY A 46 -18.17 15.93 38.60
C GLY A 46 -18.46 14.45 38.35
N ALA A 47 -18.53 14.03 37.08
CA ALA A 47 -18.67 12.63 36.74
C ALA A 47 -17.51 11.77 37.23
N ALA A 48 -16.26 12.18 37.02
CA ALA A 48 -15.09 11.46 37.50
C ALA A 48 -15.08 11.37 39.04
N GLU A 49 -15.40 12.46 39.73
CA GLU A 49 -15.48 12.49 41.20
C GLU A 49 -16.55 11.52 41.73
N SER A 50 -17.74 11.50 41.12
CA SER A 50 -18.82 10.60 41.51
C SER A 50 -18.48 9.13 41.23
N LEU A 51 -17.91 8.82 40.05
CA LEU A 51 -17.51 7.46 39.68
C LEU A 51 -16.38 6.91 40.55
N LEU A 52 -15.42 7.74 40.97
CA LEU A 52 -14.33 7.32 41.86
C LEU A 52 -14.80 7.02 43.30
N GLN A 53 -15.92 7.59 43.73
CA GLN A 53 -16.53 7.30 45.04
C GLN A 53 -17.36 6.01 45.03
N SER A 54 -17.54 5.38 43.88
CA SER A 54 -18.34 4.17 43.71
C SER A 54 -17.57 2.94 44.25
N ALA A 55 -18.11 2.22 45.25
CA ALA A 55 -17.44 1.09 45.87
C ALA A 55 -17.54 -0.17 44.99
N HIS A 56 -16.79 -0.24 43.88
CA HIS A 56 -16.38 -1.41 43.07
C HIS A 56 -15.76 -0.87 41.76
N ASN A 57 -14.55 -0.32 41.85
CA ASN A 57 -13.89 0.48 40.81
C ASN A 57 -13.39 -0.32 39.58
N GLU A 58 -13.76 -1.59 39.43
CA GLU A 58 -13.17 -2.51 38.44
C GLU A 58 -14.19 -3.11 37.46
N THR A 59 -15.39 -2.53 37.32
CA THR A 59 -16.30 -2.96 36.23
C THR A 59 -15.95 -2.28 34.92
N PHE A 60 -16.20 -2.97 33.79
CA PHE A 60 -15.98 -2.43 32.45
C PHE A 60 -16.61 -1.03 32.29
N ASP A 61 -17.89 -0.88 32.63
CA ASP A 61 -18.62 0.38 32.42
C ASP A 61 -18.04 1.54 33.24
N THR A 62 -17.72 1.32 34.51
CA THR A 62 -17.11 2.35 35.38
C THR A 62 -15.75 2.76 34.84
N LEU A 63 -14.90 1.81 34.46
CA LEU A 63 -13.56 2.08 33.92
C LEU A 63 -13.64 2.80 32.57
N ASN A 64 -14.54 2.39 31.70
CA ASN A 64 -14.78 3.02 30.40
C ASN A 64 -15.26 4.47 30.56
N ASN A 65 -16.20 4.71 31.48
CA ASN A 65 -16.70 6.06 31.75
C ASN A 65 -15.64 6.95 32.42
N LEU A 66 -14.83 6.41 33.34
CA LEU A 66 -13.68 7.13 33.90
C LEU A 66 -12.66 7.48 32.81
N ALA A 67 -12.37 6.56 31.90
CA ALA A 67 -11.49 6.82 30.76
C ALA A 67 -12.02 7.98 29.91
N LEU A 68 -13.30 7.98 29.55
CA LEU A 68 -13.97 9.06 28.82
C LEU A 68 -13.88 10.40 29.57
N CYS A 69 -14.10 10.42 30.89
CA CYS A 69 -13.98 11.64 31.70
C CYS A 69 -12.55 12.19 31.66
N PHE A 70 -11.55 11.35 31.93
CA PHE A 70 -10.15 11.80 31.94
C PHE A 70 -9.66 12.18 30.54
N GLU A 71 -10.17 11.55 29.49
CA GLU A 71 -9.86 11.94 28.11
C GLU A 71 -10.36 13.36 27.81
N ASN A 72 -11.58 13.70 28.24
CA ASN A 72 -12.18 15.03 28.04
C ASN A 72 -11.61 16.11 28.97
N LEU A 73 -11.22 15.73 30.19
CA LEU A 73 -10.41 16.58 31.07
C LEU A 73 -8.99 16.78 30.54
N GLY A 74 -8.56 15.92 29.61
CA GLY A 74 -7.26 16.00 28.95
C GLY A 74 -6.12 15.30 29.68
N ASP A 75 -6.39 14.50 30.71
CA ASP A 75 -5.42 13.59 31.33
C ASP A 75 -5.37 12.27 30.55
N LEU A 76 -4.65 12.30 29.42
CA LEU A 76 -4.57 11.15 28.50
C LEU A 76 -3.88 9.93 29.13
N GLN A 77 -3.02 10.14 30.13
CA GLN A 77 -2.34 9.04 30.81
C GLN A 77 -3.31 8.26 31.70
N ARG A 78 -4.10 8.95 32.52
CA ARG A 78 -5.16 8.29 33.30
C ARG A 78 -6.23 7.70 32.40
N ALA A 79 -6.64 8.42 31.35
CA ALA A 79 -7.60 7.91 30.38
C ALA A 79 -7.14 6.58 29.77
N TYR A 80 -5.89 6.52 29.30
CA TYR A 80 -5.31 5.29 28.74
C TYR A 80 -5.22 4.16 29.78
N SER A 81 -4.84 4.47 31.02
CA SER A 81 -4.76 3.48 32.10
C SER A 81 -6.12 2.84 32.37
N PHE A 82 -7.17 3.65 32.56
CA PHE A 82 -8.53 3.15 32.79
C PHE A 82 -9.05 2.37 31.57
N GLN A 83 -8.83 2.87 30.35
CA GLN A 83 -9.28 2.18 29.15
C GLN A 83 -8.56 0.85 28.94
N SER A 84 -7.27 0.77 29.27
CA SER A 84 -6.49 -0.46 29.19
C SER A 84 -7.02 -1.53 30.17
N GLN A 85 -7.47 -1.11 31.35
CA GLN A 85 -8.10 -2.02 32.32
C GLN A 85 -9.49 -2.47 31.82
N ALA A 86 -10.31 -1.54 31.32
CA ALA A 86 -11.61 -1.86 30.72
C ALA A 86 -11.47 -2.86 29.56
N MET A 87 -10.48 -2.65 28.69
CA MET A 87 -10.22 -3.54 27.55
C MET A 87 -9.84 -4.95 27.99
N LYS A 88 -9.02 -5.09 29.05
CA LYS A 88 -8.66 -6.40 29.60
C LYS A 88 -9.89 -7.16 30.10
N ILE A 89 -10.79 -6.49 30.79
CA ILE A 89 -12.05 -7.09 31.26
C ILE A 89 -12.93 -7.49 30.07
N ALA A 90 -13.09 -6.60 29.09
CA ALA A 90 -13.88 -6.90 27.89
C ALA A 90 -13.37 -8.14 27.13
N ILE A 91 -12.05 -8.30 27.04
CA ILE A 91 -11.43 -9.48 26.42
C ILE A 91 -11.59 -10.73 27.28
N ALA A 92 -11.34 -10.63 28.59
CA ALA A 92 -11.46 -11.75 29.52
C ALA A 92 -12.88 -12.31 29.58
N ASP A 93 -13.88 -11.43 29.57
CA ASP A 93 -15.29 -11.80 29.63
C ASP A 93 -15.88 -12.13 28.24
N GLY A 94 -15.11 -11.95 27.16
CA GLY A 94 -15.55 -12.22 25.78
C GLY A 94 -16.64 -11.26 25.28
N ILE A 95 -16.78 -10.08 25.88
CA ILE A 95 -17.82 -9.10 25.56
C ILE A 95 -17.37 -8.27 24.36
N LEU A 96 -17.66 -8.79 23.16
CA LEU A 96 -17.19 -8.18 21.91
C LEU A 96 -17.60 -6.70 21.73
N PRO A 97 -18.83 -6.26 22.08
CA PRO A 97 -19.19 -4.84 22.05
C PRO A 97 -18.31 -3.94 22.94
N ALA A 98 -17.97 -4.40 24.14
CA ALA A 98 -17.10 -3.69 25.07
C ALA A 98 -15.67 -3.58 24.55
N HIS A 99 -15.20 -4.62 23.83
CA HIS A 99 -13.91 -4.62 23.15
C HIS A 99 -13.87 -3.60 22.01
N VAL A 100 -14.93 -3.51 21.19
CA VAL A 100 -15.07 -2.50 20.12
C VAL A 100 -14.95 -1.08 20.69
N LEU A 101 -15.72 -0.76 21.73
CA LEU A 101 -15.66 0.55 22.38
C LEU A 101 -14.26 0.84 22.91
N SER A 102 -13.60 -0.16 23.50
CA SER A 102 -12.24 0.01 24.02
C SER A 102 -11.23 0.33 22.94
N LEU A 103 -11.28 -0.37 21.82
CA LEU A 103 -10.41 -0.08 20.68
C LEU A 103 -10.62 1.34 20.15
N GLY A 104 -11.88 1.78 20.03
CA GLY A 104 -12.22 3.15 19.62
C GLY A 104 -11.67 4.22 20.56
N ASN A 105 -11.91 4.07 21.86
CA ASN A 105 -11.42 5.04 22.86
C ASN A 105 -9.88 5.09 22.90
N VAL A 106 -9.19 3.94 22.85
CA VAL A 106 -7.72 3.94 22.77
C VAL A 106 -7.25 4.58 21.47
N GLY A 107 -7.93 4.32 20.34
CA GLY A 107 -7.64 4.97 19.06
C GLY A 107 -7.76 6.50 19.12
N SER A 108 -8.80 7.02 19.78
CA SER A 108 -8.98 8.46 20.01
C SER A 108 -7.83 9.04 20.85
N ILE A 109 -7.48 8.40 21.97
CA ILE A 109 -6.36 8.82 22.83
C ILE A 109 -5.05 8.83 22.04
N LYS A 110 -4.78 7.79 21.25
CA LYS A 110 -3.57 7.65 20.44
C LYS A 110 -3.49 8.72 19.35
N THR A 111 -4.63 9.09 18.75
CA THR A 111 -4.73 10.22 17.81
C THR A 111 -4.34 11.53 18.48
N LYS A 112 -4.88 11.81 19.68
CA LYS A 112 -4.52 13.01 20.47
C LYS A 112 -3.03 13.05 20.86
N GLN A 113 -2.44 11.88 21.10
CA GLN A 113 -1.00 11.71 21.38
C GLN A 113 -0.11 11.79 20.13
N GLY A 114 -0.68 11.93 18.93
CA GLY A 114 0.05 11.96 17.65
C GLY A 114 0.65 10.61 17.24
N LEU A 115 0.17 9.50 17.80
CA LEU A 115 0.56 8.14 17.42
C LEU A 115 -0.40 7.65 16.31
N MET A 116 -0.29 8.28 15.14
CA MET A 116 -1.30 8.15 14.08
C MET A 116 -1.44 6.72 13.55
N GLN A 117 -0.33 6.00 13.30
CA GLN A 117 -0.40 4.63 12.81
C GLN A 117 -1.01 3.66 13.82
N GLU A 118 -0.62 3.77 15.11
CA GLU A 118 -1.22 2.95 16.17
C GLU A 118 -2.72 3.20 16.30
N ALA A 119 -3.14 4.46 16.20
CA ALA A 119 -4.56 4.83 16.23
C ALA A 119 -5.33 4.23 15.05
N GLU A 120 -4.76 4.29 13.84
CA GLU A 120 -5.37 3.71 12.65
C GLU A 120 -5.60 2.20 12.80
N ASP A 121 -4.59 1.46 13.25
CA ASP A 121 -4.68 0.01 13.45
C ASP A 121 -5.79 -0.33 14.47
N LEU A 122 -5.93 0.46 15.53
CA LEU A 122 -6.98 0.29 16.54
C LEU A 122 -8.38 0.54 15.96
N PHE A 123 -8.56 1.61 15.19
CA PHE A 123 -9.82 1.91 14.54
C PHE A 123 -10.20 0.86 13.50
N GLU A 124 -9.26 0.39 12.68
CA GLU A 124 -9.49 -0.68 11.72
C GLU A 124 -9.94 -1.97 12.42
N ASN A 125 -9.26 -2.35 13.50
CA ASN A 125 -9.68 -3.48 14.31
C ASN A 125 -11.11 -3.30 14.87
N ALA A 126 -11.45 -2.10 15.37
CA ALA A 126 -12.79 -1.82 15.86
C ALA A 126 -13.86 -1.95 14.75
N LEU A 127 -13.60 -1.38 13.56
CA LEU A 127 -14.51 -1.46 12.41
C LEU A 127 -14.69 -2.91 11.91
N VAL A 128 -13.61 -3.68 11.84
CA VAL A 128 -13.67 -5.12 11.49
C VAL A 128 -14.55 -5.87 12.48
N LEU A 129 -14.41 -5.62 13.78
CA LEU A 129 -15.24 -6.27 14.80
C LEU A 129 -16.72 -5.86 14.70
N ILE A 130 -17.02 -4.60 14.39
CA ILE A 130 -18.40 -4.12 14.14
C ILE A 130 -19.01 -4.89 12.95
N LEU A 131 -18.25 -5.04 11.86
CA LEU A 131 -18.70 -5.80 10.69
C LEU A 131 -18.90 -7.29 11.02
N GLN A 132 -18.04 -7.87 11.85
CA GLN A 132 -18.21 -9.25 12.33
C GLN A 132 -19.47 -9.41 13.19
N LEU A 133 -19.77 -8.46 14.08
CA LEU A 133 -20.99 -8.45 14.88
C LEU A 133 -22.23 -8.40 13.97
N LYS A 134 -22.24 -7.48 13.01
CA LYS A 134 -23.34 -7.36 12.02
C LYS A 134 -23.50 -8.59 11.13
N LYS A 135 -22.40 -9.28 10.82
CA LYS A 135 -22.43 -10.54 10.07
C LYS A 135 -22.96 -11.70 10.91
N LYS A 136 -22.67 -11.73 12.21
CA LYS A 136 -23.16 -12.76 13.15
C LYS A 136 -24.63 -12.58 13.47
N ASP A 137 -25.07 -11.34 13.65
CA ASP A 137 -26.46 -10.98 13.91
C ASP A 137 -26.88 -9.86 12.94
N PRO A 138 -27.62 -10.16 11.87
CA PRO A 138 -28.11 -9.15 10.94
C PRO A 138 -29.05 -8.13 11.58
N ALA A 139 -29.68 -8.45 12.72
CA ALA A 139 -30.49 -7.51 13.49
C ALA A 139 -29.64 -6.60 14.40
N PHE A 140 -28.32 -6.85 14.49
CA PHE A 140 -27.40 -6.01 15.24
C PHE A 140 -27.35 -4.59 14.67
N ASP A 141 -27.76 -3.64 15.50
CA ASP A 141 -27.72 -2.23 15.16
C ASP A 141 -26.31 -1.67 15.29
N SER A 142 -25.56 -1.67 14.17
CA SER A 142 -24.21 -1.11 14.10
C SER A 142 -24.14 0.38 14.44
N HIS A 143 -25.26 1.11 14.37
CA HIS A 143 -25.29 2.53 14.74
C HIS A 143 -25.02 2.74 16.23
N ARG A 144 -25.14 1.72 17.10
CA ARG A 144 -24.74 1.85 18.51
C ARG A 144 -23.24 2.15 18.72
N PHE A 145 -22.41 1.97 17.68
CA PHE A 145 -20.98 2.34 17.70
C PHE A 145 -20.68 3.60 16.88
N ILE A 146 -21.65 4.51 16.78
CA ILE A 146 -21.49 5.72 15.97
C ILE A 146 -20.32 6.59 16.43
N THR A 147 -20.03 6.62 17.73
CA THR A 147 -18.90 7.34 18.32
C THR A 147 -17.57 6.83 17.75
N VAL A 148 -17.37 5.51 17.70
CA VAL A 148 -16.19 4.88 17.10
C VAL A 148 -16.04 5.27 15.62
N GLN A 149 -17.14 5.29 14.88
CA GLN A 149 -17.12 5.72 13.47
C GLN A 149 -16.79 7.21 13.32
N CYS A 150 -17.33 8.07 14.18
CA CYS A 150 -17.02 9.50 14.24
C CYS A 150 -15.56 9.76 14.59
N ASP A 151 -15.00 9.05 15.58
CA ASP A 151 -13.61 9.18 15.99
C ASP A 151 -12.66 8.70 14.88
N THR A 152 -13.03 7.61 14.21
CA THR A 152 -12.29 7.12 13.04
C THR A 152 -12.32 8.15 11.90
N ALA A 153 -13.49 8.73 11.61
CA ALA A 153 -13.62 9.77 10.60
C ALA A 153 -12.81 11.03 10.95
N PHE A 154 -12.82 11.44 12.22
CA PHE A 154 -12.01 12.56 12.70
C PHE A 154 -10.51 12.26 12.56
N HIS A 155 -10.07 11.05 12.89
CA HIS A 155 -8.70 10.58 12.67
C HIS A 155 -8.33 10.61 11.18
N ASP A 156 -9.18 10.06 10.31
CA ASP A 156 -8.97 10.02 8.87
C ASP A 156 -8.86 11.44 8.28
N MET A 157 -9.63 12.40 8.78
CA MET A 157 -9.49 13.81 8.40
C MET A 157 -8.10 14.37 8.74
N GLN A 158 -7.53 14.03 9.90
CA GLN A 158 -6.17 14.45 10.26
C GLN A 158 -5.11 13.77 9.39
N ALA A 159 -5.33 12.51 9.01
CA ALA A 159 -4.47 11.74 8.12
C ALA A 159 -4.64 12.08 6.62
N GLY A 160 -5.56 13.00 6.28
CA GLY A 160 -5.86 13.41 4.90
C GLY A 160 -6.73 12.44 4.09
N LYS A 161 -7.31 11.42 4.72
CA LYS A 161 -8.17 10.38 4.11
C LYS A 161 -9.63 10.84 4.02
N TYR A 162 -9.87 11.96 3.36
CA TYR A 162 -11.20 12.58 3.28
C TYR A 162 -12.25 11.68 2.62
N GLY A 163 -11.87 10.82 1.67
CA GLY A 163 -12.80 9.89 1.03
C GLY A 163 -13.36 8.86 2.01
N ARG A 164 -12.48 8.25 2.81
CA ARG A 164 -12.86 7.29 3.85
C ARG A 164 -13.67 7.96 4.97
N ALA A 165 -13.24 9.13 5.43
CA ALA A 165 -14.01 9.92 6.40
C ALA A 165 -15.44 10.21 5.90
N ALA A 166 -15.60 10.55 4.61
CA ALA A 166 -16.90 10.79 4.02
C ALA A 166 -17.80 9.54 4.04
N GLU A 167 -17.26 8.36 3.73
CA GLU A 167 -18.03 7.10 3.77
C GLU A 167 -18.48 6.75 5.19
N LEU A 168 -17.59 6.89 6.18
CA LEU A 168 -17.93 6.68 7.59
C LEU A 168 -19.05 7.62 8.04
N LEU A 169 -19.00 8.89 7.64
CA LEU A 169 -20.01 9.89 8.01
C LEU A 169 -21.33 9.78 7.21
N LYS A 170 -21.32 9.16 6.01
CA LYS A 170 -22.54 8.88 5.22
C LYS A 170 -23.40 7.79 5.85
N ILE A 171 -22.77 6.79 6.44
CA ILE A 171 -23.44 5.64 7.08
C ILE A 171 -24.27 6.07 8.29
N ILE A 172 -24.16 7.34 8.74
CA ILE A 172 -24.82 7.88 9.91
C ILE A 172 -26.16 8.56 9.56
N PRO A 173 -27.33 7.92 9.78
CA PRO A 173 -28.61 8.51 9.46
C PRO A 173 -28.98 9.53 10.55
N PRO A 174 -29.50 10.72 10.19
CA PRO A 174 -29.87 11.76 11.16
C PRO A 174 -31.09 11.43 12.04
N SER A 175 -31.70 10.25 11.89
CA SER A 175 -33.02 9.93 12.46
C SER A 175 -33.11 8.56 13.15
N VAL A 176 -31.99 7.94 13.53
CA VAL A 176 -32.05 6.63 14.22
C VAL A 176 -32.56 6.83 15.64
N GLY A 177 -33.72 6.24 15.94
CA GLY A 177 -34.36 6.33 17.26
C GLY A 177 -33.61 5.64 18.39
N SER A 178 -32.64 4.77 18.08
CA SER A 178 -31.84 3.99 19.04
C SER A 178 -30.59 4.71 19.58
N LEU A 179 -30.22 5.87 19.02
CA LEU A 179 -29.04 6.62 19.45
C LEU A 179 -29.32 7.48 20.69
N TYR A 180 -28.35 7.52 21.62
CA TYR A 180 -28.37 8.45 22.75
C TYR A 180 -28.24 9.89 22.26
N GLU A 181 -28.76 10.84 23.05
CA GLU A 181 -28.76 12.26 22.66
C GLU A 181 -27.34 12.82 22.48
N MET A 182 -26.43 12.47 23.39
CA MET A 182 -25.01 12.86 23.32
C MET A 182 -24.35 12.41 22.01
N ASP A 183 -24.58 11.16 21.59
CA ASP A 183 -24.02 10.61 20.35
C ASP A 183 -24.54 11.35 19.11
N LYS A 184 -25.82 11.75 19.11
CA LYS A 184 -26.42 12.54 18.02
C LYS A 184 -25.76 13.92 17.92
N VAL A 185 -25.58 14.59 19.06
CA VAL A 185 -24.90 15.90 19.11
C VAL A 185 -23.46 15.77 18.66
N TYR A 186 -22.71 14.80 19.21
CA TYR A 186 -21.31 14.58 18.85
C TYR A 186 -21.13 14.26 17.37
N CYS A 187 -21.93 13.35 16.81
CA CYS A 187 -21.89 13.07 15.37
C CYS A 187 -22.19 14.33 14.53
N GLY A 188 -23.17 15.13 14.94
CA GLY A 188 -23.48 16.39 14.29
C GLY A 188 -22.27 17.34 14.29
N ILE A 189 -21.57 17.48 15.41
CA ILE A 189 -20.33 18.27 15.53
C ILE A 189 -19.22 17.74 14.61
N VAL A 190 -18.95 16.44 14.60
CA VAL A 190 -17.90 15.85 13.73
C VAL A 190 -18.23 16.06 12.25
N ARG A 191 -19.50 15.95 11.86
CA ARG A 191 -19.94 16.29 10.50
C ARG A 191 -19.74 17.77 10.19
N CYS A 192 -19.99 18.65 11.15
CA CYS A 192 -19.68 20.08 10.98
C CYS A 192 -18.20 20.30 10.73
N PHE A 193 -17.29 19.65 11.48
CA PHE A 193 -15.85 19.72 11.23
C PHE A 193 -15.48 19.22 9.83
N PHE A 194 -16.03 18.08 9.40
CA PHE A 194 -15.81 17.56 8.06
C PHE A 194 -16.25 18.56 6.98
N TYR A 195 -17.50 19.02 7.03
CA TYR A 195 -18.04 19.95 6.02
C TYR A 195 -17.32 21.29 6.02
N ARG A 196 -16.90 21.78 7.19
CA ARG A 196 -16.07 22.97 7.33
C ARG A 196 -14.73 22.79 6.60
N ASP A 197 -14.04 21.69 6.84
CA ASP A 197 -12.70 21.45 6.29
C ASP A 197 -12.71 21.29 4.76
N ILE A 198 -13.79 20.75 4.19
CA ILE A 198 -13.98 20.64 2.72
C ILE A 198 -14.68 21.86 2.09
N GLY A 199 -14.93 22.92 2.85
CA GLY A 199 -15.47 24.19 2.33
C GLY A 199 -16.97 24.16 1.99
N LEU A 200 -17.80 23.55 2.84
CA LEU A 200 -19.26 23.49 2.70
C LEU A 200 -20.01 24.16 3.89
N PRO A 201 -19.91 25.49 4.05
CA PRO A 201 -20.47 26.21 5.20
C PRO A 201 -22.00 26.11 5.32
N LYS A 202 -22.74 25.98 4.20
CA LYS A 202 -24.20 25.81 4.22
C LYS A 202 -24.62 24.51 4.93
N ASN A 203 -23.85 23.44 4.73
CA ASN A 203 -24.11 22.15 5.36
C ASN A 203 -23.86 22.23 6.88
N VAL A 204 -22.81 22.96 7.29
CA VAL A 204 -22.52 23.25 8.70
C VAL A 204 -23.71 23.97 9.34
N ARG A 205 -24.18 25.08 8.75
CA ARG A 205 -25.34 25.84 9.26
C ARG A 205 -26.61 24.98 9.36
N HIS A 206 -26.87 24.15 8.36
CA HIS A 206 -28.01 23.22 8.37
C HIS A 206 -27.95 22.25 9.55
N ILE A 207 -26.78 21.66 9.82
CA ILE A 207 -26.61 20.72 10.94
C ILE A 207 -26.76 21.45 12.28
N LEU A 208 -26.09 22.59 12.47
CA LEU A 208 -26.19 23.39 13.70
C LEU A 208 -27.64 23.80 13.99
N SER A 209 -28.40 24.17 12.96
CA SER A 209 -29.82 24.53 13.10
C SER A 209 -30.69 23.38 13.62
N LYS A 210 -30.32 22.12 13.35
CA LYS A 210 -31.01 20.93 13.85
C LYS A 210 -30.60 20.57 15.28
N LEU A 211 -29.38 20.92 15.68
CA LEU A 211 -28.88 20.67 17.04
C LEU A 211 -29.33 21.73 18.04
N LYS A 212 -29.68 22.94 17.58
CA LYS A 212 -29.97 24.12 18.42
C LYS A 212 -30.97 23.86 19.57
N ASP A 213 -31.93 22.95 19.37
CA ASP A 213 -33.00 22.69 20.32
C ASP A 213 -32.65 21.58 21.33
N SER A 214 -31.57 20.83 21.12
CA SER A 214 -31.10 19.79 22.03
C SER A 214 -30.59 20.38 23.36
N PRO A 215 -31.11 19.93 24.51
CA PRO A 215 -30.54 20.24 25.82
C PRO A 215 -29.05 19.93 25.93
N THR A 216 -28.60 18.77 25.42
CA THR A 216 -27.18 18.39 25.45
C THR A 216 -26.32 19.36 24.64
N PHE A 217 -26.77 19.80 23.47
CA PHE A 217 -26.05 20.78 22.64
C PHE A 217 -25.91 22.16 23.31
N LYS A 218 -26.83 22.51 24.24
CA LYS A 218 -26.78 23.76 25.02
C LYS A 218 -25.88 23.69 26.26
N THR A 219 -25.32 22.52 26.57
CA THR A 219 -24.42 22.39 27.72
C THR A 219 -23.12 23.17 27.49
N PRO A 220 -22.44 23.62 28.56
CA PRO A 220 -21.19 24.37 28.45
C PRO A 220 -20.09 23.65 27.67
N TYR A 221 -20.03 22.31 27.72
CA TYR A 221 -19.03 21.54 26.96
C TYR A 221 -19.29 21.63 25.45
N PHE A 222 -20.52 21.38 25.00
CA PHE A 222 -20.87 21.41 23.58
C PHE A 222 -20.98 22.83 23.02
N SER A 223 -21.22 23.84 23.85
CA SER A 223 -21.13 25.23 23.41
C SER A 223 -19.71 25.61 22.99
N VAL A 224 -18.68 25.06 23.64
CA VAL A 224 -17.28 25.23 23.22
C VAL A 224 -17.02 24.54 21.87
N GLU A 225 -17.50 23.30 21.69
CA GLU A 225 -17.40 22.60 20.39
C GLU A 225 -18.07 23.40 19.26
N HIS A 226 -19.25 23.97 19.53
CA HIS A 226 -19.93 24.85 18.59
C HIS A 226 -19.08 26.08 18.24
N THR A 227 -18.50 26.75 19.24
CA THR A 227 -17.57 27.87 19.03
C THR A 227 -16.38 27.46 18.16
N LEU A 228 -15.77 26.30 18.40
CA LEU A 228 -14.64 25.80 17.60
C LEU A 228 -15.02 25.49 16.13
N VAL A 229 -16.25 25.07 15.89
CA VAL A 229 -16.78 24.94 14.51
C VAL A 229 -16.90 26.30 13.86
N GLU A 230 -17.52 27.27 14.53
CA GLU A 230 -17.80 28.61 13.99
C GLU A 230 -16.56 29.49 13.84
N ALA A 231 -15.52 29.28 14.66
CA ALA A 231 -14.27 30.06 14.62
C ALA A 231 -13.59 30.06 13.24
N ARG A 232 -13.82 29.03 12.42
CA ARG A 232 -13.25 28.93 11.07
C ARG A 232 -14.29 29.10 9.95
N MET A 233 -15.51 29.55 10.30
CA MET A 233 -16.55 29.81 9.32
C MET A 233 -16.33 31.17 8.65
N PRO A 234 -16.44 31.25 7.30
CA PRO A 234 -16.11 32.47 6.55
C PRO A 234 -17.17 33.58 6.70
N ASP A 235 -18.38 33.25 7.11
CA ASP A 235 -19.51 34.17 7.30
C ASP A 235 -19.57 34.80 8.70
N VAL A 236 -18.65 34.44 9.60
CA VAL A 236 -18.52 35.04 10.94
C VAL A 236 -17.39 36.06 10.91
N SER A 237 -17.64 37.26 11.44
CA SER A 237 -16.63 38.32 11.51
C SER A 237 -15.57 38.00 12.57
N ASP A 238 -14.34 38.45 12.36
CA ASP A 238 -13.23 38.20 13.29
C ASP A 238 -13.49 38.73 14.72
N PRO A 239 -14.09 39.93 14.94
CA PRO A 239 -14.47 40.36 16.29
C PRO A 239 -15.47 39.44 16.98
N GLU A 240 -16.43 38.90 16.24
CA GLU A 240 -17.42 37.96 16.80
C GLU A 240 -16.78 36.59 17.10
N LYS A 241 -15.82 36.14 16.26
CA LYS A 241 -15.03 34.94 16.54
C LYS A 241 -14.24 35.11 17.84
N LEU A 242 -13.55 36.24 18.02
CA LEU A 242 -12.77 36.51 19.24
C LEU A 242 -13.65 36.49 20.48
N ARG A 243 -14.77 37.23 20.48
CA ARG A 243 -15.72 37.26 21.60
C ARG A 243 -16.16 35.85 22.01
N ARG A 244 -16.59 35.04 21.04
CA ARG A 244 -17.05 33.66 21.31
C ARG A 244 -15.92 32.75 21.78
N LEU A 245 -14.71 32.92 21.23
CA LEU A 245 -13.54 32.13 21.64
C LEU A 245 -13.05 32.51 23.04
N GLU A 246 -13.12 33.78 23.43
CA GLU A 246 -12.80 34.23 24.80
C GLU A 246 -13.81 33.69 25.82
N GLU A 247 -15.11 33.77 25.52
CA GLU A 247 -16.17 33.12 26.32
C GLU A 247 -15.97 31.60 26.39
N GLY A 248 -15.56 30.99 25.28
CA GLY A 248 -15.19 29.58 25.20
C GLY A 248 -13.98 29.25 26.06
N LEU A 249 -12.96 30.11 26.08
CA LEU A 249 -11.75 29.92 26.88
C LEU A 249 -12.08 29.92 28.37
N GLU A 250 -12.84 30.90 28.85
CA GLU A 250 -13.33 30.97 30.23
C GLU A 250 -14.14 29.70 30.59
N THR A 251 -15.00 29.26 29.67
CA THR A 251 -15.79 28.04 29.85
C THR A 251 -14.90 26.80 30.01
N THR A 252 -13.88 26.63 29.16
CA THR A 252 -12.93 25.50 29.27
C THR A 252 -12.10 25.54 30.56
N GLU A 253 -11.78 26.74 31.06
CA GLU A 253 -11.06 26.90 32.33
C GLU A 253 -11.92 26.50 33.52
N ARG A 254 -13.20 26.91 33.51
CA ARG A 254 -14.18 26.51 34.52
C ARG A 254 -14.45 25.01 34.52
N LEU A 255 -14.60 24.40 33.34
CA LEU A 255 -14.84 22.96 33.20
C LEU A 255 -13.59 22.11 33.42
N GLY A 256 -12.40 22.67 33.23
CA GLY A 256 -11.13 21.94 33.27
C GLY A 256 -10.88 21.05 32.03
N THR A 257 -11.49 21.36 30.88
CA THR A 257 -11.35 20.58 29.63
C THR A 257 -10.10 21.01 28.88
N LEU A 258 -8.94 20.46 29.27
CA LEU A 258 -7.64 20.95 28.82
C LEU A 258 -7.40 20.79 27.30
N TYR A 259 -7.97 19.76 26.68
CA TYR A 259 -7.83 19.55 25.24
C TYR A 259 -8.60 20.63 24.45
N GLN A 260 -9.87 20.88 24.80
CA GLN A 260 -10.68 21.97 24.22
C GLN A 260 -10.03 23.34 24.48
N ARG A 261 -9.50 23.57 25.69
CA ARG A 261 -8.77 24.79 26.02
C ARG A 261 -7.60 25.02 25.07
N CYS A 262 -6.82 23.98 24.78
CA CYS A 262 -5.71 24.05 23.84
C CYS A 262 -6.19 24.34 22.40
N GLN A 263 -7.30 23.75 21.96
CA GLN A 263 -7.93 24.06 20.67
C GLN A 263 -8.36 25.53 20.60
N VAL A 264 -9.07 26.03 21.62
CA VAL A 264 -9.52 27.43 21.69
C VAL A 264 -8.34 28.40 21.65
N LEU A 265 -7.26 28.11 22.39
CA LEU A 265 -6.03 28.93 22.34
C LEU A 265 -5.38 28.94 20.95
N ASN A 266 -5.38 27.81 20.24
CA ASN A 266 -4.91 27.75 18.85
C ASN A 266 -5.81 28.58 17.92
N GLU A 267 -7.13 28.53 18.07
CA GLU A 267 -8.04 29.33 17.25
C GLU A 267 -7.91 30.83 17.56
N LEU A 268 -7.78 31.22 18.84
CA LEU A 268 -7.51 32.62 19.23
C LEU A 268 -6.22 33.13 18.56
N ALA A 269 -5.15 32.33 18.60
CA ALA A 269 -3.91 32.68 17.93
C ALA A 269 -4.10 32.82 16.41
N ALA A 270 -4.89 31.96 15.77
CA ALA A 270 -5.16 32.02 14.34
C ALA A 270 -5.97 33.28 13.95
N VAL A 271 -7.00 33.65 14.73
CA VAL A 271 -7.81 34.85 14.46
C VAL A 271 -7.02 36.14 14.72
N HIS A 272 -6.23 36.21 15.79
CA HIS A 272 -5.32 37.35 15.99
C HIS A 272 -4.28 37.45 14.87
N THR A 273 -3.83 36.32 14.32
CA THR A 273 -2.93 36.30 13.16
C THR A 273 -3.62 36.86 11.91
N SER A 274 -4.89 36.54 11.65
CA SER A 274 -5.63 37.09 10.50
C SER A 274 -5.90 38.58 10.61
N MET A 275 -5.99 39.09 11.84
CA MET A 275 -6.14 40.51 12.15
C MET A 275 -4.81 41.28 12.25
N ASP A 276 -3.68 40.62 11.98
CA ASP A 276 -2.31 41.17 12.13
C ASP A 276 -1.97 41.64 13.56
N GLU A 277 -2.67 41.13 14.59
CA GLU A 277 -2.41 41.37 16.01
C GLU A 277 -1.31 40.42 16.55
N LYS A 278 -0.11 40.51 15.98
CA LYS A 278 0.99 39.56 16.24
C LYS A 278 1.36 39.35 17.72
N PRO A 279 1.40 40.37 18.60
CA PRO A 279 1.73 40.15 20.02
C PRO A 279 0.75 39.20 20.72
N LYS A 280 -0.55 39.38 20.50
CA LYS A 280 -1.59 38.50 21.06
C LYS A 280 -1.55 37.12 20.40
N ALA A 281 -1.34 37.06 19.09
CA ALA A 281 -1.20 35.78 18.40
C ALA A 281 -0.02 34.95 18.94
N GLN A 282 1.13 35.58 19.22
CA GLN A 282 2.27 34.95 19.87
C GLN A 282 1.97 34.52 21.32
N GLU A 283 1.25 35.34 22.08
CA GLU A 283 0.86 35.00 23.45
C GLU A 283 0.00 33.72 23.49
N TYR A 284 -1.08 33.70 22.70
CA TYR A 284 -2.00 32.58 22.66
C TYR A 284 -1.36 31.30 22.09
N SER A 285 -0.55 31.41 21.02
CA SER A 285 0.16 30.25 20.46
C SER A 285 1.19 29.66 21.44
N LYS A 286 1.91 30.49 22.20
CA LYS A 286 2.81 30.02 23.27
C LYS A 286 2.05 29.33 24.40
N ARG A 287 0.93 29.90 24.85
CA ARG A 287 0.05 29.27 25.85
C ARG A 287 -0.47 27.92 25.37
N ALA A 288 -0.92 27.85 24.12
CA ALA A 288 -1.38 26.60 23.49
C ALA A 288 -0.25 25.55 23.44
N LEU A 289 0.94 25.94 22.97
CA LEU A 289 2.10 25.06 22.84
C LEU A 289 2.60 24.55 24.20
N GLN A 290 2.64 25.41 25.22
CA GLN A 290 3.03 25.02 26.57
C GLN A 290 2.06 23.99 27.15
N LEU A 291 0.76 24.24 26.98
CA LEU A 291 -0.28 23.30 27.42
C LEU A 291 -0.19 21.97 26.67
N ALA A 292 -0.07 22.02 25.35
CA ALA A 292 0.03 20.83 24.50
C ALA A 292 1.26 19.98 24.85
N ARG A 293 2.43 20.59 25.05
CA ARG A 293 3.66 19.89 25.47
C ARG A 293 3.53 19.28 26.85
N LYS A 294 2.96 20.03 27.81
CA LYS A 294 2.76 19.55 29.18
C LYS A 294 1.87 18.31 29.24
N GLN A 295 0.82 18.28 28.41
CA GLN A 295 -0.17 17.21 28.42
C GLN A 295 0.03 16.14 27.34
N GLY A 296 1.06 16.28 26.50
CA GLY A 296 1.36 15.33 25.43
C GLY A 296 0.42 15.39 24.21
N TYR A 297 -0.26 16.52 23.97
CA TYR A 297 -1.15 16.72 22.82
C TYR A 297 -0.33 17.03 21.55
N LYS A 298 0.36 16.03 21.01
CA LYS A 298 1.32 16.25 19.92
C LYS A 298 0.65 16.88 18.69
N LEU A 299 -0.56 16.45 18.33
CA LEU A 299 -1.34 17.03 17.23
C LEU A 299 -1.53 18.55 17.39
N LEU A 300 -1.99 18.99 18.58
CA LEU A 300 -2.21 20.40 18.88
C LEU A 300 -0.90 21.18 19.05
N ALA A 301 0.17 20.53 19.47
CA ALA A 301 1.50 21.14 19.56
C ALA A 301 2.05 21.50 18.17
N VAL A 302 1.82 20.66 17.15
CA VAL A 302 2.21 20.97 15.76
C VAL A 302 1.46 22.21 15.27
N ARG A 303 0.16 22.31 15.52
CA ARG A 303 -0.63 23.50 15.19
C ARG A 303 -0.13 24.74 15.93
N GLY A 304 0.18 24.61 17.22
CA GLY A 304 0.74 25.69 18.04
C GLY A 304 2.10 26.17 17.53
N LEU A 305 2.99 25.27 17.09
CA LEU A 305 4.27 25.61 16.46
C LEU A 305 4.08 26.39 15.16
N LEU A 306 3.18 25.92 14.30
CA LEU A 306 2.85 26.60 13.06
C LEU A 306 2.39 28.04 13.34
N LEU A 307 1.41 28.21 14.24
CA LEU A 307 0.85 29.52 14.57
C LEU A 307 1.86 30.44 15.26
N ALA A 308 2.71 29.90 16.14
CA ALA A 308 3.82 30.66 16.74
C ALA A 308 4.77 31.20 15.66
N GLY A 309 5.15 30.34 14.70
CA GLY A 309 6.00 30.72 13.59
C GLY A 309 5.37 31.79 12.71
N VAL A 310 4.09 31.65 12.35
CA VAL A 310 3.37 32.65 11.55
C VAL A 310 3.27 34.00 12.29
N ALA A 311 3.01 33.99 13.59
CA ALA A 311 2.89 35.18 14.42
C ALA A 311 4.24 35.84 14.77
N SER A 312 5.37 35.17 14.54
CA SER A 312 6.69 35.64 14.93
C SER A 312 7.23 36.74 14.02
N ASP A 313 7.65 37.87 14.61
CA ASP A 313 8.33 38.96 13.89
C ASP A 313 9.82 38.74 13.71
N LYS A 314 10.41 37.84 14.50
CA LYS A 314 11.85 37.56 14.45
C LYS A 314 12.12 36.48 13.42
N GLN A 315 12.73 36.85 12.29
CA GLN A 315 12.94 35.96 11.15
C GLN A 315 13.56 34.59 11.51
N LYS A 316 14.61 34.57 12.35
CA LYS A 316 15.22 33.31 12.83
C LYS A 316 14.26 32.45 13.65
N ALA A 317 13.46 33.05 14.52
CA ALA A 317 12.49 32.34 15.35
C ALA A 317 11.32 31.82 14.52
N LYS A 318 10.82 32.66 13.60
CA LYS A 318 9.79 32.31 12.60
C LYS A 318 10.21 31.09 11.79
N GLU A 319 11.40 31.11 11.19
CA GLU A 319 11.93 29.99 10.40
C GLU A 319 12.06 28.71 11.24
N HIS A 320 12.65 28.81 12.43
CA HIS A 320 12.81 27.67 13.33
C HIS A 320 11.48 27.03 13.73
N GLU A 321 10.48 27.83 14.13
CA GLU A 321 9.16 27.32 14.53
C GLU A 321 8.39 26.71 13.37
N LEU A 322 8.45 27.32 12.18
CA LEU A 322 7.81 26.79 10.97
C LEU A 322 8.45 25.48 10.51
N LEU A 323 9.78 25.37 10.55
CA LEU A 323 10.50 24.13 10.23
C LEU A 323 10.19 23.03 11.25
N ALA A 324 10.14 23.36 12.54
CA ALA A 324 9.76 22.40 13.58
C ALA A 324 8.32 21.89 13.39
N ALA A 325 7.38 22.78 13.04
CA ALA A 325 6.00 22.39 12.70
C ALA A 325 5.97 21.46 11.49
N PHE A 326 6.68 21.80 10.43
CA PHE A 326 6.74 21.01 9.20
C PHE A 326 7.33 19.60 9.42
N GLN A 327 8.47 19.51 10.13
CA GLN A 327 9.11 18.22 10.44
C GLN A 327 8.21 17.36 11.32
N SER A 328 7.65 17.93 12.39
CA SER A 328 6.75 17.22 13.31
C SER A 328 5.48 16.74 12.58
N ALA A 329 4.92 17.57 11.70
CA ALA A 329 3.76 17.19 10.87
C ALA A 329 4.09 16.04 9.91
N ALA A 330 5.28 16.07 9.29
CA ALA A 330 5.72 15.04 8.36
C ALA A 330 5.98 13.70 9.05
N GLU A 331 6.61 13.73 10.24
CA GLU A 331 6.86 12.54 11.06
C GLU A 331 5.56 11.88 11.54
N MET A 332 4.55 12.69 11.89
CA MET A 332 3.25 12.17 12.34
C MET A 332 2.31 11.78 11.20
N GLY A 333 2.62 12.13 9.94
CA GLY A 333 1.73 11.86 8.81
C GLY A 333 0.51 12.79 8.77
N LEU A 334 0.71 14.09 9.00
CA LEU A 334 -0.33 15.13 9.01
C LEU A 334 -0.25 16.00 7.73
N PRO A 335 -0.74 15.51 6.57
CA PRO A 335 -0.46 16.11 5.27
C PRO A 335 -0.99 17.54 5.11
N GLU A 336 -2.12 17.89 5.73
CA GLU A 336 -2.65 19.27 5.74
C GLU A 336 -1.68 20.24 6.41
N LEU A 337 -1.17 19.87 7.59
CA LEU A 337 -0.20 20.70 8.32
C LEU A 337 1.15 20.74 7.62
N VAL A 338 1.58 19.65 6.98
CA VAL A 338 2.77 19.64 6.12
C VAL A 338 2.62 20.66 4.99
N ALA A 339 1.47 20.67 4.31
CA ALA A 339 1.21 21.57 3.20
C ALA A 339 1.13 23.04 3.65
N GLU A 340 0.48 23.32 4.77
CA GLU A 340 0.33 24.68 5.32
C GLU A 340 1.67 25.22 5.86
N SER A 341 2.44 24.40 6.61
CA SER A 341 3.78 24.78 7.05
C SER A 341 4.72 25.03 5.87
N ALA A 342 4.68 24.16 4.84
CA ALA A 342 5.47 24.36 3.63
C ALA A 342 5.08 25.66 2.89
N PHE A 343 3.80 26.01 2.86
CA PHE A 343 3.37 27.29 2.31
C PHE A 343 4.02 28.46 3.07
N HIS A 344 3.94 28.48 4.39
CA HIS A 344 4.49 29.58 5.18
C HIS A 344 6.03 29.67 5.11
N ILE A 345 6.74 28.54 5.08
CA ILE A 345 8.19 28.50 4.85
C ILE A 345 8.53 29.03 3.45
N GLY A 346 7.76 28.59 2.46
CA GLY A 346 7.91 29.01 1.07
C GLY A 346 7.73 30.52 0.89
N MET A 347 6.69 31.10 1.50
CA MET A 347 6.44 32.54 1.48
C MET A 347 7.53 33.33 2.22
N LEU A 348 7.99 32.84 3.38
CA LEU A 348 9.10 33.45 4.12
C LEU A 348 10.35 33.57 3.25
N HIS A 349 10.71 32.51 2.53
CA HIS A 349 11.87 32.54 1.64
C HIS A 349 11.62 33.33 0.35
N LEU A 350 10.38 33.39 -0.13
CA LEU A 350 10.01 34.21 -1.29
C LEU A 350 10.19 35.70 -0.96
N GLU A 351 9.71 36.14 0.20
CA GLU A 351 9.88 37.49 0.74
C GLU A 351 11.36 37.83 0.97
N ALA A 352 12.15 36.86 1.46
CA ALA A 352 13.59 37.02 1.64
C ALA A 352 14.41 36.99 0.34
N GLY A 353 13.78 36.77 -0.83
CA GLY A 353 14.46 36.67 -2.12
C GLY A 353 15.24 35.36 -2.36
N ASN A 354 15.08 34.38 -1.47
CA ASN A 354 15.65 33.03 -1.54
C ASN A 354 14.77 32.14 -2.43
N LEU A 355 14.72 32.49 -3.72
CA LEU A 355 13.74 31.93 -4.67
C LEU A 355 13.78 30.40 -4.76
N VAL A 356 14.95 29.78 -4.66
CA VAL A 356 15.06 28.33 -4.88
C VAL A 356 14.49 27.54 -3.71
N THR A 357 14.83 27.91 -2.47
CA THR A 357 14.19 27.36 -1.27
C THR A 357 12.69 27.67 -1.25
N ALA A 358 12.30 28.90 -1.64
CA ALA A 358 10.89 29.26 -1.76
C ALA A 358 10.13 28.32 -2.71
N ARG A 359 10.68 28.08 -3.91
CA ARG A 359 10.08 27.19 -4.91
C ARG A 359 9.96 25.76 -4.42
N GLU A 360 10.95 25.23 -3.71
CA GLU A 360 10.92 23.86 -3.17
C GLU A 360 9.72 23.68 -2.23
N TYR A 361 9.60 24.53 -1.21
CA TYR A 361 8.54 24.44 -0.23
C TYR A 361 7.15 24.78 -0.81
N LEU A 362 7.05 25.77 -1.71
CA LEU A 362 5.80 26.08 -2.40
C LEU A 362 5.36 24.95 -3.33
N THR A 363 6.29 24.30 -4.04
CA THR A 363 5.99 23.11 -4.85
C THR A 363 5.47 21.99 -3.98
N ARG A 364 6.12 21.74 -2.84
CA ARG A 364 5.69 20.73 -1.88
C ARG A 364 4.28 21.01 -1.37
N SER A 365 4.02 22.24 -0.92
CA SER A 365 2.69 22.69 -0.48
C SER A 365 1.61 22.45 -1.54
N VAL A 366 1.86 22.88 -2.79
CA VAL A 366 0.92 22.74 -3.91
C VAL A 366 0.69 21.26 -4.25
N SER A 367 1.75 20.45 -4.30
CA SER A 367 1.66 19.02 -4.62
C SER A 367 0.90 18.22 -3.56
N THR A 368 1.20 18.42 -2.27
CA THR A 368 0.49 17.76 -1.17
C THR A 368 -0.98 18.19 -1.15
N THR A 369 -1.27 19.48 -1.35
CA THR A 369 -2.66 19.96 -1.43
C THR A 369 -3.41 19.37 -2.63
N ALA A 370 -2.73 19.16 -3.76
CA ALA A 370 -3.33 18.53 -4.93
C ALA A 370 -3.69 17.07 -4.67
N GLN A 371 -2.79 16.31 -4.02
CA GLN A 371 -3.06 14.92 -3.59
C GLN A 371 -4.24 14.84 -2.63
N LEU A 372 -4.29 15.70 -1.61
CA LEU A 372 -5.43 15.75 -0.68
C LEU A 372 -6.75 16.08 -1.37
N ALA A 373 -6.72 16.92 -2.40
CA ALA A 373 -7.92 17.23 -3.17
C ALA A 373 -8.45 16.03 -3.97
N GLU A 374 -7.63 15.00 -4.27
CA GLU A 374 -8.09 13.78 -4.94
C GLU A 374 -9.05 12.97 -4.07
N GLU A 375 -8.79 12.93 -2.76
CA GLU A 375 -9.64 12.31 -1.72
C GLU A 375 -10.98 13.05 -1.53
N ILE A 376 -11.06 14.29 -1.98
CA ILE A 376 -12.26 15.13 -1.84
C ILE A 376 -13.17 14.95 -3.06
N PRO A 377 -14.50 14.82 -2.86
CA PRO A 377 -15.45 14.73 -3.97
C PRO A 377 -15.27 15.87 -4.99
N PRO A 378 -15.28 15.59 -6.32
CA PRO A 378 -14.98 16.58 -7.34
C PRO A 378 -15.77 17.90 -7.23
N ARG A 379 -17.03 17.83 -6.81
CA ARG A 379 -17.91 18.99 -6.62
C ARG A 379 -17.47 19.93 -5.49
N CYS A 380 -16.69 19.43 -4.53
CA CYS A 380 -16.22 20.17 -3.35
C CYS A 380 -14.79 20.69 -3.51
N ARG A 381 -14.01 20.12 -4.45
CA ARG A 381 -12.60 20.50 -4.68
C ARG A 381 -12.38 22.00 -4.90
N PRO A 382 -13.22 22.74 -5.66
CA PRO A 382 -13.03 24.17 -5.83
C PRO A 382 -13.09 24.95 -4.51
N ASN A 383 -14.02 24.60 -3.62
CA ASN A 383 -14.16 25.26 -2.32
C ASN A 383 -12.98 24.91 -1.41
N TYR A 384 -12.59 23.64 -1.36
CA TYR A 384 -11.43 23.19 -0.59
C TYR A 384 -10.13 23.87 -1.04
N LEU A 385 -9.87 23.94 -2.35
CA LEU A 385 -8.69 24.60 -2.94
C LEU A 385 -8.76 26.12 -2.86
N GLY A 386 -9.96 26.69 -2.69
CA GLY A 386 -10.21 28.12 -2.58
C GLY A 386 -9.80 28.74 -1.24
N VAL A 387 -9.49 27.92 -0.23
CA VAL A 387 -9.00 28.40 1.08
C VAL A 387 -7.74 29.26 0.88
N PRO A 388 -7.62 30.42 1.57
CA PRO A 388 -6.60 31.43 1.25
C PRO A 388 -5.17 30.90 1.14
N TRP A 389 -4.67 30.15 2.13
CA TRP A 389 -3.29 29.66 2.11
C TRP A 389 -3.02 28.69 0.95
N ARG A 390 -3.98 27.81 0.60
CA ARG A 390 -3.87 26.86 -0.52
C ARG A 390 -3.82 27.57 -1.86
N ARG A 391 -4.71 28.56 -2.04
CA ARG A 391 -4.74 29.41 -3.24
C ARG A 391 -3.46 30.24 -3.35
N ASN A 392 -3.03 30.85 -2.25
CA ASN A 392 -1.85 31.70 -2.20
C ASN A 392 -0.55 30.90 -2.42
N ALA A 393 -0.49 29.63 -2.03
CA ALA A 393 0.65 28.76 -2.33
C ALA A 393 0.89 28.61 -3.84
N ARG A 394 -0.19 28.46 -4.64
CA ARG A 394 -0.09 28.41 -6.11
C ARG A 394 0.38 29.74 -6.67
N GLN A 395 -0.21 30.84 -6.21
CA GLN A 395 0.17 32.19 -6.65
C GLN A 395 1.62 32.51 -6.31
N GLY A 396 2.07 32.14 -5.11
CA GLY A 396 3.46 32.28 -4.68
C GLY A 396 4.41 31.45 -5.53
N LEU A 397 4.05 30.21 -5.89
CA LEU A 397 4.87 29.38 -6.78
C LEU A 397 4.98 29.99 -8.19
N GLU A 398 3.89 30.50 -8.74
CA GLU A 398 3.89 31.22 -10.02
C GLU A 398 4.75 32.48 -9.97
N GLN A 399 4.62 33.29 -8.92
CA GLN A 399 5.46 34.46 -8.68
C GLN A 399 6.94 34.08 -8.59
N CYS A 400 7.26 33.01 -7.85
CA CYS A 400 8.60 32.51 -7.70
C CYS A 400 9.22 32.09 -9.05
N ASN A 401 8.45 31.36 -9.87
CA ASN A 401 8.88 30.96 -11.21
C ASN A 401 9.12 32.17 -12.13
N ARG A 402 8.26 33.19 -12.09
CA ARG A 402 8.46 34.45 -12.84
C ARG A 402 9.73 35.18 -12.40
N ASN A 403 9.95 35.31 -11.09
CA ASN A 403 11.13 35.97 -10.54
C ASN A 403 12.43 35.25 -10.93
N MET A 404 12.44 33.92 -10.97
CA MET A 404 13.59 33.14 -11.44
C MET A 404 13.87 33.35 -12.93
N GLN A 405 12.82 33.37 -13.77
CA GLN A 405 12.96 33.62 -15.20
C GLN A 405 13.54 35.02 -15.46
N GLN A 406 13.05 36.04 -14.76
CA GLN A 406 13.54 37.42 -14.86
C GLN A 406 15.00 37.57 -14.41
N ARG A 407 15.40 36.94 -13.28
CA ARG A 407 16.80 36.92 -12.82
C ARG A 407 17.72 36.18 -13.79
N SER A 408 17.22 35.15 -14.47
CA SER A 408 18.00 34.42 -15.47
C SER A 408 18.26 35.29 -16.71
N THR A 409 17.29 36.12 -17.11
CA THR A 409 17.47 37.09 -18.21
C THR A 409 18.35 38.29 -17.84
N SER A 410 18.31 38.80 -16.60
CA SER A 410 19.17 39.90 -16.16
C SER A 410 20.60 39.45 -15.84
N ALA A 411 20.79 38.23 -15.32
CA ALA A 411 22.11 37.67 -15.06
C ALA A 411 22.91 37.37 -16.35
N ILE A 412 22.25 37.33 -17.52
CA ILE A 412 22.92 37.23 -18.82
C ILE A 412 23.46 38.59 -19.28
N SER A 413 22.90 39.73 -18.82
CA SER A 413 23.44 41.07 -19.14
C SER A 413 24.55 41.53 -18.20
N ASP A 414 24.53 41.12 -16.93
CA ASP A 414 25.42 41.65 -15.90
C ASP A 414 26.67 40.79 -15.65
N ALA A 415 26.85 39.69 -16.39
CA ALA A 415 27.92 38.71 -16.20
C ALA A 415 29.33 39.16 -16.67
N HIS A 416 29.57 40.47 -16.78
CA HIS A 416 30.87 40.98 -17.20
C HIS A 416 31.76 41.60 -16.11
N ASN A 417 31.35 41.75 -14.85
CA ASN A 417 32.27 42.24 -13.80
C ASN A 417 31.96 41.65 -12.40
N ASP A 418 33.01 41.20 -11.72
CA ASP A 418 33.14 40.72 -10.32
C ASP A 418 32.68 39.30 -9.93
N LEU A 419 33.67 38.40 -9.75
CA LEU A 419 33.51 36.98 -9.36
C LEU A 419 34.57 36.54 -8.35
N GLY A 420 34.21 36.49 -7.06
CA GLY A 420 35.06 35.92 -6.01
C GLY A 420 34.29 35.05 -4.99
N GLU A 421 33.26 35.62 -4.35
CA GLU A 421 32.60 34.96 -3.21
C GLU A 421 31.37 34.12 -3.60
N ASP A 422 30.63 34.52 -4.63
CA ASP A 422 29.36 33.90 -5.00
C ASP A 422 29.53 32.52 -5.68
N ARG A 423 30.71 32.24 -6.27
CA ARG A 423 30.91 31.01 -7.06
C ARG A 423 30.88 29.72 -6.22
N TYR A 424 31.54 29.72 -5.07
CA TYR A 424 31.64 28.55 -4.19
C TYR A 424 30.29 28.25 -3.51
N PHE A 425 29.59 29.30 -3.08
CA PHE A 425 28.24 29.19 -2.52
C PHE A 425 27.22 28.69 -3.56
N LYS A 426 27.25 29.23 -4.79
CA LYS A 426 26.40 28.74 -5.89
C LYS A 426 26.67 27.27 -6.19
N ALA A 427 27.93 26.84 -6.15
CA ALA A 427 28.31 25.47 -6.45
C ALA A 427 27.88 24.48 -5.36
N THR A 428 28.07 24.82 -4.07
CA THR A 428 27.57 24.00 -2.95
C THR A 428 26.06 23.95 -2.90
N TYR A 429 25.38 25.07 -3.15
CA TYR A 429 23.93 25.15 -3.17
C TYR A 429 23.31 24.30 -4.29
N ARG A 430 23.85 24.40 -5.52
CA ARG A 430 23.42 23.56 -6.64
C ARG A 430 23.65 22.07 -6.36
N LEU A 431 24.79 21.73 -5.77
CA LEU A 431 25.08 20.35 -5.40
C LEU A 431 24.08 19.83 -4.37
N ALA A 432 23.80 20.58 -3.29
CA ALA A 432 22.84 20.19 -2.26
C ALA A 432 21.42 19.97 -2.82
N LEU A 433 20.95 20.86 -3.69
CA LEU A 433 19.63 20.72 -4.34
C LEU A 433 19.57 19.53 -5.28
N SER A 434 20.61 19.34 -6.09
CA SER A 434 20.69 18.18 -6.96
C SER A 434 20.72 16.89 -6.12
N ALA A 435 21.51 16.85 -5.05
CA ALA A 435 21.69 15.69 -4.19
C ALA A 435 20.38 15.23 -3.53
N ALA A 436 19.49 16.16 -3.18
CA ALA A 436 18.16 15.87 -2.65
C ALA A 436 17.17 15.33 -3.71
N ALA A 437 17.39 15.64 -5.00
CA ALA A 437 16.53 15.26 -6.11
C ALA A 437 17.06 14.07 -6.95
N ILE A 438 18.32 13.69 -6.73
CA ILE A 438 19.01 12.66 -7.51
C ILE A 438 18.43 11.27 -7.24
N LYS A 439 18.16 10.53 -8.32
CA LYS A 439 17.62 9.17 -8.30
C LYS A 439 18.62 8.09 -8.73
N SER A 440 19.86 8.46 -9.09
CA SER A 440 20.91 7.52 -9.48
C SER A 440 22.30 8.01 -9.07
N ALA A 441 23.22 7.09 -8.80
CA ALA A 441 24.61 7.42 -8.48
C ALA A 441 25.31 8.16 -9.64
N GLU A 442 24.91 7.89 -10.88
CA GLU A 442 25.49 8.50 -12.07
C GLU A 442 25.11 9.97 -12.21
N ALA A 443 23.86 10.33 -11.86
CA ALA A 443 23.43 11.72 -11.77
C ALA A 443 24.12 12.45 -10.61
N LEU A 444 24.38 11.77 -9.48
CA LEU A 444 25.17 12.31 -8.38
C LEU A 444 26.60 12.64 -8.82
N ILE A 445 27.27 11.70 -9.46
CA ILE A 445 28.64 11.88 -9.93
C ILE A 445 28.70 13.00 -10.98
N THR A 446 27.73 13.08 -11.88
CA THR A 446 27.65 14.17 -12.86
C THR A 446 27.53 15.53 -12.19
N SER A 447 26.72 15.62 -11.12
CA SER A 447 26.59 16.87 -10.36
C SER A 447 27.88 17.24 -9.62
N ILE A 448 28.51 16.27 -8.95
CA ILE A 448 29.81 16.46 -8.28
C ILE A 448 30.88 16.87 -9.29
N GLU A 449 30.91 16.24 -10.45
CA GLU A 449 31.85 16.56 -11.53
C GLU A 449 31.70 18.01 -11.98
N GLU A 450 30.47 18.48 -12.20
CA GLU A 450 30.20 19.85 -12.60
C GLU A 450 30.55 20.86 -11.50
N THR A 451 30.25 20.55 -10.24
CA THR A 451 30.65 21.38 -9.08
C THR A 451 32.18 21.52 -9.01
N VAL A 452 32.91 20.41 -9.12
CA VAL A 452 34.38 20.42 -9.09
C VAL A 452 34.95 21.17 -10.30
N ARG A 453 34.40 20.93 -11.49
CA ARG A 453 34.83 21.58 -12.73
C ARG A 453 34.61 23.10 -12.68
N THR A 454 33.50 23.58 -12.16
CA THR A 454 33.19 25.02 -12.15
C THR A 454 33.85 25.78 -11.00
N SER A 455 34.26 25.11 -9.93
CA SER A 455 34.68 25.78 -8.69
C SER A 455 36.12 25.51 -8.26
N LEU A 456 36.77 24.43 -8.70
CA LEU A 456 38.20 24.18 -8.46
C LEU A 456 39.01 24.49 -9.72
N ALA A 457 40.24 24.98 -9.54
CA ALA A 457 41.19 25.15 -10.64
C ALA A 457 42.03 23.87 -10.89
N HIS A 458 42.13 23.00 -9.87
CA HIS A 458 43.01 21.83 -9.84
C HIS A 458 42.45 20.63 -10.61
N GLY A 459 43.36 19.69 -10.88
CA GLY A 459 43.06 18.39 -11.44
C GLY A 459 42.37 17.46 -10.45
N ALA A 460 41.31 16.75 -10.86
CA ALA A 460 40.60 15.82 -9.99
C ALA A 460 40.19 14.51 -10.68
N LEU A 461 40.18 13.42 -9.92
CA LEU A 461 39.70 12.10 -10.30
C LEU A 461 38.62 11.64 -9.32
N ILE A 462 37.42 11.35 -9.82
CA ILE A 462 36.35 10.71 -9.04
C ILE A 462 36.42 9.21 -9.32
N LEU A 463 36.56 8.41 -8.27
CA LEU A 463 36.55 6.95 -8.30
C LEU A 463 35.44 6.46 -7.39
N LEU A 464 34.40 5.84 -7.93
CA LEU A 464 33.32 5.27 -7.12
C LEU A 464 33.00 3.85 -7.55
N LYS A 465 33.25 2.89 -6.66
CA LYS A 465 32.88 1.49 -6.84
C LYS A 465 31.49 1.27 -6.26
N GLY A 466 30.59 0.74 -7.06
CA GLY A 466 29.23 0.41 -6.64
C GLY A 466 28.80 -0.99 -7.06
N PRO A 467 27.52 -1.32 -6.88
CA PRO A 467 26.96 -2.64 -7.19
C PRO A 467 27.05 -3.03 -8.68
N THR A 468 27.05 -2.04 -9.57
CA THR A 468 27.00 -2.20 -11.03
C THR A 468 28.36 -2.08 -11.72
N GLY A 469 29.43 -1.72 -11.00
CA GLY A 469 30.76 -1.51 -11.57
C GLY A 469 31.54 -0.38 -10.89
N ILE A 470 32.65 0.04 -11.52
CA ILE A 470 33.46 1.18 -11.07
C ILE A 470 33.19 2.36 -12.00
N ILE A 471 32.76 3.48 -11.44
CA ILE A 471 32.59 4.74 -12.15
C ILE A 471 33.87 5.55 -11.97
N THR A 472 34.41 6.06 -13.08
CA THR A 472 35.60 6.91 -13.10
C THR A 472 35.32 8.18 -13.91
N ARG A 473 35.63 9.35 -13.34
CA ARG A 473 35.55 10.66 -14.01
C ARG A 473 36.81 11.46 -13.75
N ALA A 474 37.41 11.98 -14.82
CA ALA A 474 38.62 12.79 -14.75
C ALA A 474 38.32 14.23 -15.14
N ILE A 475 38.84 15.18 -14.36
CA ILE A 475 38.61 16.62 -14.50
C ILE A 475 39.97 17.29 -14.59
N ARG A 476 40.28 17.93 -15.72
CA ARG A 476 41.55 18.61 -16.00
C ARG A 476 42.83 17.75 -15.85
N ILE A 477 42.70 16.43 -15.80
CA ILE A 477 43.82 15.47 -15.78
C ILE A 477 43.56 14.34 -16.78
N LYS A 478 44.64 13.76 -17.32
CA LYS A 478 44.55 12.55 -18.15
C LYS A 478 44.53 11.33 -17.24
N PRO A 479 43.51 10.46 -17.30
CA PRO A 479 43.51 9.22 -16.54
C PRO A 479 44.60 8.28 -17.07
N SER A 480 45.52 7.88 -16.20
CA SER A 480 46.52 6.83 -16.47
C SER A 480 46.48 5.78 -15.35
N ASP A 481 46.93 4.56 -15.64
CA ASP A 481 47.02 3.49 -14.63
C ASP A 481 47.91 3.89 -13.45
N GLN A 482 48.87 4.78 -13.69
CA GLN A 482 49.70 5.37 -12.66
C GLN A 482 48.87 6.26 -11.72
N VAL A 483 48.12 7.24 -12.25
CA VAL A 483 47.28 8.17 -11.45
C VAL A 483 46.18 7.43 -10.67
N ILE A 484 45.60 6.37 -11.25
CA ILE A 484 44.59 5.55 -10.55
C ILE A 484 45.22 4.77 -9.39
N ARG A 485 46.44 4.24 -9.56
CA ARG A 485 47.18 3.56 -8.48
C ARG A 485 47.53 4.54 -7.36
N GLU A 486 47.96 5.74 -7.70
CA GLU A 486 48.26 6.81 -6.74
C GLU A 486 47.03 7.20 -5.92
N ALA A 487 45.90 7.45 -6.57
CA ALA A 487 44.64 7.74 -5.90
C ALA A 487 44.22 6.63 -4.93
N ARG A 488 44.40 5.34 -5.30
CA ARG A 488 44.11 4.20 -4.41
C ARG A 488 45.08 4.12 -3.22
N ASN A 489 46.35 4.44 -3.41
CA ASN A 489 47.32 4.47 -2.31
C ASN A 489 46.94 5.55 -1.28
N VAL A 490 46.61 6.76 -1.76
CA VAL A 490 46.16 7.86 -0.89
C VAL A 490 44.84 7.50 -0.21
N ALA A 491 43.89 6.88 -0.91
CA ALA A 491 42.64 6.38 -0.33
C ALA A 491 42.90 5.36 0.80
N THR A 492 43.85 4.45 0.61
CA THR A 492 44.22 3.44 1.61
C THR A 492 44.83 4.08 2.87
N MET A 493 45.67 5.11 2.67
CA MET A 493 46.24 5.90 3.78
C MET A 493 45.17 6.70 4.52
N ALA A 494 44.25 7.33 3.77
CA ALA A 494 43.19 8.18 4.31
C ALA A 494 42.05 7.39 4.98
N LYS A 495 41.88 6.11 4.64
CA LYS A 495 40.76 5.26 5.09
C LYS A 495 39.42 5.96 4.81
N ASN A 496 38.60 6.17 5.85
CA ASN A 496 37.28 6.80 5.74
C ASN A 496 37.30 8.29 6.10
N ARG A 497 38.47 8.95 6.09
CA ARG A 497 38.62 10.36 6.46
C ARG A 497 39.00 11.20 5.24
N ILE A 498 38.61 12.47 5.29
CA ILE A 498 39.15 13.47 4.37
C ILE A 498 40.64 13.63 4.68
N TYR A 499 41.47 13.64 3.65
CA TYR A 499 42.92 13.79 3.77
C TYR A 499 43.41 14.94 2.91
N PHE A 500 44.28 15.77 3.48
CA PHE A 500 45.04 16.80 2.78
C PHE A 500 46.50 16.62 3.18
N GLY A 501 47.42 16.45 2.22
CA GLY A 501 48.83 16.23 2.56
C GLY A 501 49.74 16.10 1.35
N SER A 502 51.03 15.86 1.59
CA SER A 502 52.02 15.58 0.55
C SER A 502 52.21 14.08 0.39
N ALA A 503 52.04 13.55 -0.82
CA ALA A 503 52.43 12.18 -1.13
C ALA A 503 53.92 12.16 -1.48
N GLU A 504 54.73 11.38 -0.76
CA GLU A 504 56.13 11.15 -1.15
C GLU A 504 56.16 10.17 -2.32
N MET A 505 56.47 10.70 -3.49
CA MET A 505 56.67 9.94 -4.73
C MET A 505 58.05 10.22 -5.29
N ASP A 506 58.66 9.20 -5.89
CA ASP A 506 59.95 9.20 -6.59
C ASP A 506 60.47 10.61 -6.97
N ARG A 507 61.26 11.20 -6.06
CA ARG A 507 61.94 12.52 -6.18
C ARG A 507 61.09 13.78 -6.46
N GLN A 508 59.75 13.77 -6.40
CA GLN A 508 58.91 14.98 -6.52
C GLN A 508 57.77 15.02 -5.47
N LYS A 509 57.71 16.11 -4.69
CA LYS A 509 56.61 16.37 -3.73
C LYS A 509 55.42 17.01 -4.43
N GLU A 510 54.27 16.33 -4.50
CA GLU A 510 52.98 16.88 -4.93
C GLU A 510 52.00 16.93 -3.75
N ILE A 511 51.18 17.98 -3.68
CA ILE A 511 50.13 18.11 -2.66
C ILE A 511 48.88 17.43 -3.21
N VAL A 512 48.24 16.59 -2.40
CA VAL A 512 47.06 15.81 -2.79
C VAL A 512 45.95 15.95 -1.76
N ALA A 513 44.71 15.85 -2.22
CA ALA A 513 43.54 15.72 -1.36
C ALA A 513 42.74 14.45 -1.69
N TRP A 514 42.15 13.84 -0.67
CA TRP A 514 41.21 12.73 -0.80
C TRP A 514 39.94 13.02 -0.02
N VAL A 515 38.80 12.95 -0.70
CA VAL A 515 37.47 13.13 -0.12
C VAL A 515 36.69 11.82 -0.26
N PRO A 516 36.39 11.10 0.82
CA PRO A 516 35.71 9.80 0.74
C PRO A 516 34.23 9.96 0.36
N LEU A 517 33.79 9.12 -0.59
CA LEU A 517 32.41 8.92 -0.99
C LEU A 517 31.98 7.48 -0.64
N LEU A 518 31.24 7.32 0.47
CA LEU A 518 31.01 6.05 1.15
C LEU A 518 29.54 5.88 1.57
N SER A 519 29.03 4.67 1.38
CA SER A 519 27.74 4.18 1.90
C SER A 519 27.85 2.66 2.16
N GLU A 520 26.75 1.94 2.41
CA GLU A 520 26.82 0.49 2.64
C GLU A 520 27.19 -0.28 1.36
N THR A 521 26.84 0.26 0.19
CA THR A 521 26.98 -0.39 -1.11
C THR A 521 27.93 0.33 -2.07
N TRP A 522 28.32 1.57 -1.75
CA TRP A 522 29.26 2.37 -2.55
C TRP A 522 30.52 2.71 -1.78
N GLU A 523 31.67 2.54 -2.43
CA GLU A 523 33.00 2.75 -1.87
C GLU A 523 33.88 3.53 -2.86
N GLY A 524 34.48 4.64 -2.41
CA GLY A 524 35.35 5.44 -3.26
C GLY A 524 35.61 6.84 -2.74
N GLY A 525 35.90 7.78 -3.65
CA GLY A 525 36.18 9.16 -3.30
C GLY A 525 36.65 10.03 -4.47
N ILE A 526 36.93 11.28 -4.13
CA ILE A 526 37.45 12.31 -5.02
C ILE A 526 38.92 12.52 -4.65
N TYR A 527 39.80 12.28 -5.62
CA TYR A 527 41.22 12.55 -5.53
C TYR A 527 41.54 13.86 -6.25
N VAL A 528 42.21 14.80 -5.59
CA VAL A 528 42.62 16.09 -6.15
C VAL A 528 44.14 16.17 -6.13
N VAL A 529 44.74 16.62 -7.25
CA VAL A 529 46.19 16.76 -7.41
C VAL A 529 46.54 18.23 -7.60
N CYS A 530 47.52 18.70 -6.82
CA CYS A 530 48.15 20.01 -6.99
C CYS A 530 49.62 19.81 -7.38
N ARG A 531 49.95 20.18 -8.62
CA ARG A 531 51.33 20.08 -9.15
C ARG A 531 52.22 21.17 -8.57
N GLN A 532 53.54 21.00 -8.59
CA GLN A 532 54.50 21.96 -8.02
C GLN A 532 54.40 23.40 -8.56
N ASN A 533 53.89 23.58 -9.78
CA ASN A 533 53.70 24.89 -10.41
C ASN A 533 52.28 25.46 -10.23
N GLU A 534 51.40 24.78 -9.48
CA GLU A 534 50.04 25.21 -9.18
C GLU A 534 49.95 25.73 -7.73
N PRO A 535 49.10 26.74 -7.47
CA PRO A 535 48.87 27.19 -6.10
C PRO A 535 48.27 26.07 -5.25
N SER A 536 48.65 26.00 -3.97
CA SER A 536 48.05 25.07 -3.00
C SER A 536 46.54 25.30 -2.86
N LEU A 537 45.80 24.27 -2.45
CA LEU A 537 44.37 24.40 -2.13
C LEU A 537 44.16 25.50 -1.09
N THR A 538 43.24 26.41 -1.41
CA THR A 538 42.81 27.46 -0.47
C THR A 538 41.87 26.89 0.60
N GLU A 539 41.70 27.61 1.71
CA GLU A 539 40.77 27.24 2.78
C GLU A 539 39.34 27.03 2.27
N LYS A 540 38.86 27.94 1.40
CA LYS A 540 37.53 27.85 0.77
C LYS A 540 37.38 26.63 -0.16
N GLU A 541 38.45 26.21 -0.84
CA GLU A 541 38.43 24.99 -1.68
C GLU A 541 38.42 23.72 -0.84
N MET A 542 39.14 23.72 0.29
CA MET A 542 39.11 22.62 1.26
C MET A 542 37.72 22.49 1.91
N GLU A 543 37.08 23.62 2.27
CA GLU A 543 35.70 23.66 2.76
C GLU A 543 34.70 23.13 1.72
N LEU A 544 34.82 23.59 0.47
CA LEU A 544 34.00 23.10 -0.64
C LEU A 544 34.13 21.57 -0.78
N LEU A 545 35.36 21.05 -0.80
CA LEU A 545 35.64 19.62 -0.91
C LEU A 545 35.02 18.82 0.24
N ALA A 546 35.06 19.35 1.48
CA ALA A 546 34.42 18.73 2.63
C ALA A 546 32.88 18.71 2.52
N ILE A 547 32.28 19.80 2.01
CA ILE A 547 30.83 19.88 1.77
C ILE A 547 30.41 18.91 0.67
N ILE A 548 31.18 18.80 -0.42
CA ILE A 548 30.94 17.83 -1.50
C ILE A 548 30.93 16.41 -0.93
N GLY A 549 31.93 16.05 -0.12
CA GLY A 549 32.01 14.73 0.51
C GLY A 549 30.80 14.44 1.42
N THR A 550 30.46 15.38 2.29
CA THR A 550 29.33 15.24 3.23
C THR A 550 27.99 15.09 2.50
N THR A 551 27.76 15.95 1.50
CA THR A 551 26.53 15.97 0.70
C THR A 551 26.42 14.73 -0.19
N GLY A 552 27.52 14.32 -0.83
CA GLY A 552 27.59 13.11 -1.64
C GLY A 552 27.33 11.85 -0.83
N ASN A 553 27.89 11.74 0.38
CA ASN A 553 27.62 10.62 1.29
C ASN A 553 26.16 10.54 1.73
N GLY A 554 25.55 11.69 2.04
CA GLY A 554 24.12 11.77 2.36
C GLY A 554 23.24 11.33 1.19
N ALA A 555 23.57 11.77 -0.03
CA ALA A 555 22.86 11.39 -1.25
C ALA A 555 22.98 9.89 -1.57
N LEU A 556 24.17 9.30 -1.42
CA LEU A 556 24.38 7.86 -1.62
C LEU A 556 23.53 7.03 -0.65
N ARG A 557 23.50 7.40 0.64
CA ARG A 557 22.62 6.76 1.64
C ARG A 557 21.13 6.97 1.32
N GLY A 558 20.79 8.15 0.78
CA GLY A 558 19.46 8.48 0.27
C GLY A 558 19.03 7.54 -0.86
N LEU A 559 19.91 7.28 -1.82
CA LEU A 559 19.67 6.34 -2.92
C LEU A 559 19.45 4.91 -2.42
N GLU A 560 20.23 4.48 -1.42
CA GLU A 560 20.03 3.17 -0.77
C GLU A 560 18.68 3.08 -0.05
N THR A 561 18.32 4.13 0.69
CA THR A 561 17.01 4.19 1.37
C THR A 561 15.84 4.33 0.40
N HIS A 562 16.01 5.00 -0.73
CA HIS A 562 15.01 5.07 -1.80
C HIS A 562 14.82 3.71 -2.48
N GLN A 563 15.89 2.97 -2.80
CA GLN A 563 15.77 1.60 -3.31
C GLN A 563 15.15 0.64 -2.28
N ALA A 564 15.52 0.79 -1.00
CA ALA A 564 14.92 0.02 0.08
C ALA A 564 13.43 0.38 0.30
N ARG A 565 13.05 1.66 0.12
CA ARG A 565 11.67 2.15 0.20
C ARG A 565 10.86 1.78 -1.03
N GLU A 566 11.41 1.80 -2.24
CA GLU A 566 10.73 1.29 -3.44
C GLU A 566 10.46 -0.22 -3.31
N THR A 567 11.37 -0.97 -2.68
CA THR A 567 11.15 -2.38 -2.35
C THR A 567 10.07 -2.58 -1.26
N LYS A 568 9.82 -1.56 -0.41
CA LYS A 568 8.81 -1.58 0.68
C LYS A 568 7.47 -0.94 0.31
N ASN A 569 7.45 0.00 -0.65
CA ASN A 569 6.29 0.79 -1.07
C ASN A 569 5.54 0.21 -2.29
N ILE A 570 6.00 -0.92 -2.82
CA ILE A 570 5.09 -1.80 -3.55
C ILE A 570 4.22 -2.46 -2.48
N VAL A 571 3.17 -1.74 -2.06
CA VAL A 571 2.03 -2.33 -1.37
C VAL A 571 1.55 -3.44 -2.29
N LEU A 572 1.82 -4.68 -1.91
CA LEU A 572 1.21 -5.85 -2.52
C LEU A 572 -0.28 -5.76 -2.17
N ASP A 573 -1.06 -5.08 -3.02
CA ASP A 573 -2.53 -5.10 -2.98
C ASP A 573 -2.97 -6.51 -3.38
N GLU A 574 -2.76 -7.45 -2.46
CA GLU A 574 -3.11 -8.86 -2.62
C GLU A 574 -4.60 -9.01 -2.34
N PHE A 575 -5.41 -8.93 -3.39
CA PHE A 575 -6.81 -9.28 -3.31
C PHE A 575 -6.95 -10.81 -3.39
N TYR A 576 -6.96 -11.49 -2.23
CA TYR A 576 -7.04 -12.96 -2.13
C TYR A 576 -5.97 -13.70 -2.96
N GLY A 577 -4.73 -13.18 -2.95
CA GLY A 577 -3.61 -13.74 -3.69
C GLY A 577 -3.54 -13.32 -5.17
N MET A 578 -4.46 -12.48 -5.65
CA MET A 578 -4.31 -11.78 -6.93
C MET A 578 -3.61 -10.44 -6.73
N VAL A 579 -2.70 -10.10 -7.64
CA VAL A 579 -1.91 -8.87 -7.62
C VAL A 579 -2.23 -8.08 -8.89
N GLY A 580 -2.63 -6.82 -8.72
CA GLY A 580 -2.97 -5.95 -9.84
C GLY A 580 -3.73 -4.69 -9.40
N ALA A 581 -3.47 -3.55 -10.04
CA ALA A 581 -4.07 -2.25 -9.76
C ALA A 581 -4.69 -1.60 -11.01
N SER A 582 -4.50 -2.19 -12.20
CA SER A 582 -5.08 -1.72 -13.45
C SER A 582 -6.61 -1.64 -13.39
N LYS A 583 -7.20 -0.79 -14.23
CA LYS A 583 -8.67 -0.68 -14.33
C LYS A 583 -9.32 -2.05 -14.63
N ALA A 584 -8.70 -2.83 -15.52
CA ALA A 584 -9.23 -4.12 -15.96
C ALA A 584 -9.30 -5.15 -14.80
N ILE A 585 -8.28 -5.21 -13.94
CA ILE A 585 -8.29 -6.15 -12.81
C ILE A 585 -9.13 -5.65 -11.64
N ARG A 586 -9.24 -4.32 -11.44
CA ARG A 586 -10.14 -3.74 -10.43
C ARG A 586 -11.62 -4.03 -10.74
N GLU A 587 -11.99 -4.06 -12.03
CA GLU A 587 -13.34 -4.46 -12.43
C GLU A 587 -13.63 -5.93 -12.08
N VAL A 588 -12.65 -6.82 -12.28
CA VAL A 588 -12.74 -8.21 -11.83
C VAL A 588 -12.89 -8.29 -10.30
N TYR A 589 -12.16 -7.48 -9.52
CA TYR A 589 -12.32 -7.46 -8.05
C TYR A 589 -13.74 -7.08 -7.63
N SER A 590 -14.33 -6.08 -8.28
CA SER A 590 -15.73 -5.70 -8.05
C SER A 590 -16.69 -6.83 -8.40
N GLN A 591 -16.49 -7.50 -9.55
CA GLN A 591 -17.30 -8.65 -9.95
C GLN A 591 -17.18 -9.84 -8.97
N ILE A 592 -15.99 -10.09 -8.42
CA ILE A 592 -15.77 -11.11 -7.39
C ILE A 592 -16.55 -10.76 -6.12
N GLN A 593 -16.53 -9.50 -5.68
CA GLN A 593 -17.29 -9.08 -4.50
C GLN A 593 -18.80 -9.27 -4.69
N ILE A 594 -19.33 -8.93 -5.86
CA ILE A 594 -20.74 -9.13 -6.22
C ILE A 594 -21.07 -10.62 -6.24
N ALA A 595 -20.23 -11.43 -6.91
CA ALA A 595 -20.40 -12.87 -6.98
C ALA A 595 -20.36 -13.51 -5.58
N ALA A 596 -19.43 -13.09 -4.72
CA ALA A 596 -19.24 -13.65 -3.38
C ALA A 596 -20.51 -13.57 -2.51
N GLN A 597 -21.29 -12.49 -2.64
CA GLN A 597 -22.51 -12.25 -1.84
C GLN A 597 -23.71 -13.12 -2.25
N ASN A 598 -23.64 -13.82 -3.39
CA ASN A 598 -24.72 -14.67 -3.88
C ASN A 598 -24.28 -16.14 -4.01
N THR A 599 -25.26 -17.05 -4.16
CA THR A 599 -25.04 -18.49 -4.35
C THR A 599 -25.21 -18.93 -5.81
N ALA A 600 -25.27 -17.97 -6.74
CA ALA A 600 -25.43 -18.26 -8.15
C ALA A 600 -24.21 -18.99 -8.71
N THR A 601 -24.44 -19.74 -9.81
CA THR A 601 -23.37 -20.36 -10.57
C THR A 601 -22.56 -19.27 -11.27
N VAL A 602 -21.23 -19.34 -11.12
CA VAL A 602 -20.32 -18.37 -11.74
C VAL A 602 -19.53 -19.05 -12.85
N LEU A 603 -19.54 -18.46 -14.04
CA LEU A 603 -18.67 -18.81 -15.16
C LEU A 603 -17.49 -17.83 -15.19
N ILE A 604 -16.27 -18.37 -15.20
CA ILE A 604 -15.03 -17.61 -15.33
C ILE A 604 -14.42 -17.91 -16.71
N GLU A 605 -14.45 -16.93 -17.60
CA GLU A 605 -13.84 -17.06 -18.93
C GLU A 605 -12.49 -16.34 -18.96
N GLY A 606 -11.47 -16.96 -19.54
CA GLY A 606 -10.18 -16.29 -19.74
C GLY A 606 -9.10 -17.24 -20.21
N GLU A 607 -8.07 -16.69 -20.85
CA GLU A 607 -6.94 -17.46 -21.38
C GLU A 607 -6.25 -18.30 -20.31
N SER A 608 -5.52 -19.34 -20.73
CA SER A 608 -4.71 -20.14 -19.83
C SER A 608 -3.65 -19.27 -19.14
N GLY A 609 -3.39 -19.54 -17.86
CA GLY A 609 -2.38 -18.82 -17.07
C GLY A 609 -2.79 -17.42 -16.58
N THR A 610 -4.06 -17.01 -16.71
CA THR A 610 -4.55 -15.70 -16.24
C THR A 610 -4.90 -15.63 -14.74
N GLY A 611 -5.10 -16.78 -14.09
CA GLY A 611 -5.43 -16.88 -12.65
C GLY A 611 -6.86 -17.26 -12.31
N LYS A 612 -7.58 -17.99 -13.18
CA LYS A 612 -9.00 -18.39 -12.98
C LYS A 612 -9.25 -19.12 -11.64
N GLU A 613 -8.34 -20.00 -11.21
CA GLU A 613 -8.47 -20.68 -9.92
C GLU A 613 -8.38 -19.70 -8.73
N LEU A 614 -7.54 -18.66 -8.83
CA LEU A 614 -7.44 -17.63 -7.79
C LEU A 614 -8.73 -16.84 -7.66
N VAL A 615 -9.39 -16.55 -8.79
CA VAL A 615 -10.71 -15.90 -8.83
C VAL A 615 -11.76 -16.78 -8.15
N ALA A 616 -11.78 -18.08 -8.47
CA ALA A 616 -12.70 -19.03 -7.83
C ALA A 616 -12.49 -19.12 -6.32
N LYS A 617 -11.22 -19.18 -5.87
CA LYS A 617 -10.86 -19.15 -4.45
C LYS A 617 -11.26 -17.84 -3.80
N ALA A 618 -11.08 -16.70 -4.47
CA ALA A 618 -11.48 -15.39 -3.96
C ALA A 618 -13.00 -15.28 -3.78
N ILE A 619 -13.78 -15.75 -4.75
CA ILE A 619 -15.26 -15.80 -4.67
C ILE A 619 -15.70 -16.66 -3.49
N HIS A 620 -15.07 -17.82 -3.31
CA HIS A 620 -15.36 -18.72 -2.19
C HIS A 620 -14.99 -18.08 -0.84
N ALA A 621 -13.76 -17.57 -0.72
CA ALA A 621 -13.23 -16.98 0.52
C ALA A 621 -13.96 -15.70 0.94
N ALA A 622 -14.40 -14.88 -0.01
CA ALA A 622 -15.21 -13.69 0.26
C ALA A 622 -16.69 -14.01 0.49
N GLY A 623 -17.14 -15.22 0.16
CA GLY A 623 -18.55 -15.59 0.13
C GLY A 623 -19.11 -16.13 1.45
N THR A 624 -20.40 -16.46 1.44
CA THR A 624 -21.11 -17.02 2.62
C THR A 624 -20.64 -18.42 3.01
N ARG A 625 -20.04 -19.17 2.07
CA ARG A 625 -19.52 -20.54 2.25
C ARG A 625 -18.02 -20.60 2.52
N ALA A 626 -17.37 -19.50 2.88
CA ALA A 626 -15.91 -19.42 3.04
C ALA A 626 -15.28 -20.39 4.06
N LYS A 627 -16.08 -20.93 5.00
CA LYS A 627 -15.63 -21.92 6.00
C LYS A 627 -15.92 -23.36 5.58
N GLU A 628 -16.68 -23.56 4.51
CA GLU A 628 -17.07 -24.86 4.00
C GLU A 628 -16.03 -25.38 2.98
N PRO A 629 -16.05 -26.66 2.60
CA PRO A 629 -15.07 -27.19 1.66
C PRO A 629 -15.04 -26.45 0.32
N PHE A 630 -13.84 -26.12 -0.15
CA PHE A 630 -13.59 -25.72 -1.53
C PHE A 630 -12.90 -26.88 -2.26
N VAL A 631 -13.63 -27.52 -3.17
CA VAL A 631 -13.14 -28.64 -3.97
C VAL A 631 -12.86 -28.14 -5.38
N ALA A 632 -11.61 -28.21 -5.82
CA ALA A 632 -11.21 -27.83 -7.18
C ALA A 632 -10.84 -29.07 -7.98
N VAL A 633 -11.32 -29.14 -9.22
CA VAL A 633 -10.98 -30.22 -10.16
C VAL A 633 -10.83 -29.67 -11.57
N ASP A 634 -9.77 -30.12 -12.25
CA ASP A 634 -9.53 -29.84 -13.65
C ASP A 634 -10.14 -30.98 -14.50
N CYS A 635 -11.14 -30.63 -15.32
CA CYS A 635 -11.85 -31.59 -16.16
C CYS A 635 -10.96 -32.14 -17.29
N GLY A 636 -9.89 -31.43 -17.67
CA GLY A 636 -8.93 -31.88 -18.67
C GLY A 636 -7.86 -32.84 -18.13
N ALA A 637 -7.59 -32.78 -16.82
CA ALA A 637 -6.53 -33.59 -16.20
C ALA A 637 -6.95 -35.04 -15.88
N ILE A 638 -8.25 -35.32 -15.77
CA ILE A 638 -8.78 -36.65 -15.46
C ILE A 638 -9.14 -37.40 -16.74
N PRO A 639 -8.70 -38.66 -16.92
CA PRO A 639 -9.10 -39.47 -18.06
C PRO A 639 -10.62 -39.54 -18.21
N GLU A 640 -11.10 -39.45 -19.45
CA GLU A 640 -12.54 -39.46 -19.79
C GLU A 640 -13.29 -40.65 -19.17
N SER A 641 -12.65 -41.81 -19.06
CA SER A 641 -13.24 -43.01 -18.46
C SER A 641 -13.43 -42.94 -16.94
N LEU A 642 -12.78 -41.99 -16.26
CA LEU A 642 -12.76 -41.88 -14.80
C LEU A 642 -13.42 -40.61 -14.27
N ILE A 643 -13.49 -39.53 -15.08
CA ILE A 643 -14.04 -38.24 -14.65
C ILE A 643 -15.46 -38.34 -14.10
N GLU A 644 -16.27 -39.23 -14.68
CA GLU A 644 -17.64 -39.47 -14.23
C GLU A 644 -17.67 -40.10 -12.83
N ALA A 645 -16.81 -41.09 -12.57
CA ALA A 645 -16.72 -41.77 -11.28
C ALA A 645 -16.12 -40.85 -10.21
N GLU A 646 -15.19 -39.98 -10.58
CA GLU A 646 -14.61 -38.97 -9.69
C GLU A 646 -15.65 -37.91 -9.30
N LEU A 647 -16.41 -37.37 -10.25
CA LEU A 647 -17.39 -36.32 -9.98
C LEU A 647 -18.60 -36.83 -9.18
N PHE A 648 -19.20 -37.94 -9.60
CA PHE A 648 -20.47 -38.42 -9.04
C PHE A 648 -20.33 -39.59 -8.04
N GLY A 649 -19.14 -40.18 -7.93
CA GLY A 649 -18.90 -41.36 -7.11
C GLY A 649 -19.32 -42.65 -7.81
N ALA A 650 -18.91 -43.78 -7.25
CA ALA A 650 -19.12 -45.09 -7.85
C ALA A 650 -19.34 -46.16 -6.78
N LYS A 651 -20.24 -47.11 -7.05
CA LYS A 651 -20.42 -48.30 -6.21
C LYS A 651 -19.40 -49.37 -6.59
N LYS A 652 -19.02 -50.23 -5.65
CA LYS A 652 -18.20 -51.41 -5.92
C LYS A 652 -18.79 -52.22 -7.09
N GLY A 653 -17.95 -52.59 -8.05
CA GLY A 653 -18.33 -53.35 -9.24
C GLY A 653 -18.99 -52.56 -10.37
N SER A 654 -19.13 -51.23 -10.26
CA SER A 654 -19.75 -50.40 -11.31
C SER A 654 -18.90 -50.19 -12.56
N TYR A 655 -17.58 -50.40 -12.48
CA TYR A 655 -16.65 -50.43 -13.61
C TYR A 655 -15.43 -51.29 -13.29
N THR A 656 -14.62 -51.62 -14.30
CA THR A 656 -13.38 -52.40 -14.15
C THR A 656 -12.37 -51.66 -13.27
N GLY A 657 -12.15 -52.15 -12.06
CA GLY A 657 -11.28 -51.51 -11.06
C GLY A 657 -12.00 -50.91 -9.85
N ALA A 658 -13.34 -50.92 -9.81
CA ALA A 658 -14.13 -50.47 -8.66
C ALA A 658 -14.14 -51.52 -7.52
N VAL A 659 -13.03 -51.63 -6.78
CA VAL A 659 -12.84 -52.62 -5.69
C VAL A 659 -13.63 -52.25 -4.42
N ALA A 660 -13.97 -50.98 -4.23
CA ALA A 660 -14.73 -50.45 -3.11
C ALA A 660 -15.66 -49.31 -3.56
N ASP A 661 -16.64 -48.97 -2.72
CA ASP A 661 -17.48 -47.79 -2.90
C ASP A 661 -16.63 -46.52 -2.76
N ARG A 662 -16.84 -45.55 -3.65
CA ARG A 662 -16.11 -44.28 -3.67
C ARG A 662 -17.08 -43.10 -3.70
N GLN A 663 -16.87 -42.16 -2.79
CA GLN A 663 -17.59 -40.89 -2.73
C GLN A 663 -17.13 -39.98 -3.88
N GLY A 664 -18.08 -39.29 -4.53
CA GLY A 664 -17.78 -38.32 -5.59
C GLY A 664 -17.42 -36.93 -5.08
N LEU A 665 -16.82 -36.11 -5.94
CA LEU A 665 -16.43 -34.73 -5.63
C LEU A 665 -17.63 -33.83 -5.33
N PHE A 666 -18.79 -34.07 -5.94
CA PHE A 666 -20.04 -33.36 -5.57
C PHE A 666 -20.46 -33.66 -4.12
N GLU A 667 -20.32 -34.90 -3.67
CA GLU A 667 -20.58 -35.26 -2.27
C GLU A 667 -19.51 -34.66 -1.34
N ALA A 668 -18.24 -34.64 -1.76
CA ALA A 668 -17.15 -34.03 -0.99
C ALA A 668 -17.31 -32.50 -0.83
N ALA A 669 -17.93 -31.85 -1.82
CA ALA A 669 -18.20 -30.41 -1.82
C ALA A 669 -19.55 -30.04 -1.19
N HIS A 670 -20.28 -30.98 -0.59
CA HIS A 670 -21.58 -30.72 0.01
C HIS A 670 -21.50 -29.60 1.07
N ARG A 671 -22.45 -28.65 1.01
CA ARG A 671 -22.49 -27.34 1.72
C ARG A 671 -21.40 -26.34 1.34
N GLY A 672 -20.39 -26.79 0.61
CA GLY A 672 -19.27 -25.99 0.14
C GLY A 672 -19.41 -25.50 -1.30
N THR A 673 -18.27 -25.40 -1.96
CA THR A 673 -18.12 -24.91 -3.34
C THR A 673 -17.31 -25.91 -4.15
N LEU A 674 -17.82 -26.26 -5.33
CA LEU A 674 -17.11 -27.07 -6.32
C LEU A 674 -16.67 -26.16 -7.47
N PHE A 675 -15.37 -26.15 -7.73
CA PHE A 675 -14.76 -25.46 -8.87
C PHE A 675 -14.38 -26.47 -9.96
N LEU A 676 -14.96 -26.30 -11.15
CA LEU A 676 -14.64 -27.11 -12.34
C LEU A 676 -13.82 -26.26 -13.30
N ASP A 677 -12.53 -26.52 -13.42
CA ASP A 677 -11.68 -25.91 -14.45
C ASP A 677 -11.80 -26.68 -15.78
N GLU A 678 -11.55 -25.96 -16.87
CA GLU A 678 -11.63 -26.45 -18.25
C GLU A 678 -12.93 -27.21 -18.59
N ILE A 679 -14.09 -26.67 -18.21
CA ILE A 679 -15.41 -27.30 -18.43
C ILE A 679 -15.73 -27.58 -19.91
N SER A 680 -15.06 -26.88 -20.83
CA SER A 680 -15.14 -27.08 -22.27
C SER A 680 -14.66 -28.46 -22.72
N ASN A 681 -13.85 -29.16 -21.91
CA ASN A 681 -13.34 -30.51 -22.21
C ASN A 681 -14.31 -31.63 -21.82
N THR A 682 -15.49 -31.30 -21.28
CA THR A 682 -16.47 -32.31 -20.84
C THR A 682 -17.20 -32.97 -22.01
N THR A 683 -17.44 -34.28 -21.90
CA THR A 683 -18.17 -35.06 -22.91
C THR A 683 -19.66 -34.72 -22.91
N PRO A 684 -20.40 -34.93 -24.03
CA PRO A 684 -21.84 -34.70 -24.06
C PRO A 684 -22.63 -35.49 -23.00
N ALA A 685 -22.18 -36.70 -22.66
CA ALA A 685 -22.78 -37.53 -21.61
C ALA A 685 -22.58 -36.90 -20.21
N LEU A 686 -21.36 -36.41 -19.94
CA LEU A 686 -21.07 -35.71 -18.69
C LEU A 686 -21.85 -34.39 -18.58
N GLN A 687 -21.95 -33.64 -19.69
CA GLN A 687 -22.75 -32.40 -19.75
C GLN A 687 -24.22 -32.65 -19.39
N ALA A 688 -24.82 -33.74 -19.88
CA ALA A 688 -26.20 -34.11 -19.53
C ALA A 688 -26.37 -34.42 -18.03
N LYS A 689 -25.39 -35.09 -17.40
CA LYS A 689 -25.43 -35.36 -15.96
C LYS A 689 -25.22 -34.11 -15.13
N LEU A 690 -24.28 -33.24 -15.50
CA LEU A 690 -24.06 -31.97 -14.84
C LEU A 690 -25.32 -31.09 -14.87
N LEU A 691 -26.01 -31.03 -16.01
CA LEU A 691 -27.28 -30.33 -16.14
C LEU A 691 -28.31 -30.85 -15.12
N ARG A 692 -28.45 -32.16 -15.01
CA ARG A 692 -29.38 -32.80 -14.08
C ARG A 692 -29.05 -32.46 -12.62
N VAL A 693 -27.77 -32.52 -12.24
CA VAL A 693 -27.32 -32.18 -10.88
C VAL A 693 -27.59 -30.71 -10.54
N ILE A 694 -27.38 -29.79 -11.48
CA ILE A 694 -27.63 -28.35 -11.28
C ILE A 694 -29.14 -28.08 -11.11
N GLN A 695 -30.00 -28.81 -11.83
CA GLN A 695 -31.45 -28.62 -11.80
C GLN A 695 -32.12 -29.30 -10.60
N GLU A 696 -31.84 -30.58 -10.39
CA GLU A 696 -32.51 -31.42 -9.38
C GLU A 696 -31.87 -31.28 -8.00
N ARG A 697 -30.63 -30.78 -7.90
CA ARG A 697 -29.85 -30.72 -6.65
C ARG A 697 -29.67 -32.09 -6.00
N GLU A 698 -29.64 -33.14 -6.82
CA GLU A 698 -29.42 -34.51 -6.40
C GLU A 698 -28.32 -35.15 -7.25
N ILE A 699 -27.58 -36.09 -6.68
CA ILE A 699 -26.63 -36.92 -7.42
C ILE A 699 -26.91 -38.41 -7.23
N ARG A 700 -26.52 -39.18 -8.24
CA ARG A 700 -26.57 -40.64 -8.24
C ARG A 700 -25.20 -41.20 -8.58
N ARG A 701 -24.66 -42.05 -7.70
CA ARG A 701 -23.38 -42.75 -7.94
C ARG A 701 -23.52 -43.71 -9.12
N ILE A 702 -22.42 -43.97 -9.83
CA ILE A 702 -22.40 -44.94 -10.93
C ILE A 702 -22.70 -46.34 -10.37
N GLY A 703 -23.66 -47.04 -10.99
CA GLY A 703 -24.10 -48.36 -10.57
C GLY A 703 -24.99 -48.37 -9.32
N ASP A 704 -25.44 -47.20 -8.87
CA ASP A 704 -26.38 -47.06 -7.76
C ASP A 704 -27.75 -46.59 -8.26
N THR A 705 -28.81 -46.94 -7.54
CA THR A 705 -30.19 -46.51 -7.85
C THR A 705 -30.69 -45.43 -6.90
N LYS A 706 -29.95 -45.14 -5.82
CA LYS A 706 -30.32 -44.16 -4.81
C LYS A 706 -29.85 -42.75 -5.16
N ASP A 707 -30.81 -41.83 -5.25
CA ASP A 707 -30.53 -40.39 -5.35
C ASP A 707 -30.14 -39.81 -3.99
N ARG A 708 -29.24 -38.83 -4.02
CA ARG A 708 -28.68 -38.19 -2.82
C ARG A 708 -28.79 -36.67 -2.97
N PRO A 709 -29.49 -35.96 -2.06
CA PRO A 709 -29.57 -34.51 -2.12
C PRO A 709 -28.21 -33.87 -1.85
N ILE A 710 -27.87 -32.86 -2.64
CA ILE A 710 -26.64 -32.09 -2.50
C ILE A 710 -26.90 -30.58 -2.46
N ASP A 711 -26.14 -29.87 -1.63
CA ASP A 711 -26.12 -28.42 -1.63
C ASP A 711 -24.72 -27.91 -2.00
N VAL A 712 -24.46 -27.70 -3.28
CA VAL A 712 -23.14 -27.30 -3.78
C VAL A 712 -23.26 -25.99 -4.56
N ARG A 713 -22.40 -25.03 -4.23
CA ARG A 713 -22.21 -23.84 -5.05
C ARG A 713 -21.25 -24.22 -6.18
N LEU A 714 -21.64 -23.94 -7.41
CA LEU A 714 -20.83 -24.28 -8.57
C LEU A 714 -20.11 -23.03 -9.09
N ILE A 715 -18.80 -23.16 -9.31
CA ILE A 715 -17.99 -22.20 -10.07
C ILE A 715 -17.35 -22.99 -11.20
N VAL A 716 -17.44 -22.50 -12.44
CA VAL A 716 -16.86 -23.17 -13.60
C VAL A 716 -15.93 -22.22 -14.33
N ALA A 717 -14.88 -22.76 -14.95
CA ALA A 717 -13.95 -21.98 -15.76
C ALA A 717 -13.77 -22.60 -17.15
N SER A 718 -13.56 -21.73 -18.14
CA SER A 718 -13.16 -22.14 -19.49
C SER A 718 -12.11 -21.22 -20.07
N ASN A 719 -11.21 -21.80 -20.87
CA ASN A 719 -10.23 -21.11 -21.69
C ASN A 719 -10.71 -20.85 -23.13
N THR A 720 -11.88 -21.39 -23.50
CA THR A 720 -12.49 -21.30 -24.82
C THR A 720 -13.88 -20.67 -24.71
N ASN A 721 -14.36 -20.03 -25.78
CA ASN A 721 -15.70 -19.47 -25.81
C ASN A 721 -16.75 -20.60 -25.85
N LEU A 722 -17.50 -20.78 -24.76
CA LEU A 722 -18.52 -21.83 -24.65
C LEU A 722 -19.74 -21.59 -25.56
N GLU A 723 -20.05 -20.33 -25.90
CA GLU A 723 -21.12 -20.00 -26.84
C GLU A 723 -20.78 -20.46 -28.25
N ALA A 724 -19.52 -20.30 -28.66
CA ALA A 724 -19.04 -20.80 -29.94
C ALA A 724 -19.12 -22.33 -30.02
N LEU A 725 -18.66 -23.04 -28.98
CA LEU A 725 -18.77 -24.50 -28.89
C LEU A 725 -20.23 -24.98 -28.89
N ALA A 726 -21.14 -24.20 -28.31
CA ALA A 726 -22.58 -24.49 -28.35
C ALA A 726 -23.21 -24.24 -29.73
N GLY A 727 -22.68 -23.28 -30.49
CA GLY A 727 -23.01 -23.09 -31.91
C GLY A 727 -22.55 -24.27 -32.77
N GLU A 728 -21.39 -24.84 -32.46
CA GLU A 728 -20.80 -26.01 -33.13
C GLU A 728 -21.42 -27.36 -32.70
N GLY A 729 -22.35 -27.36 -31.74
CA GLY A 729 -22.97 -28.59 -31.21
C GLY A 729 -22.06 -29.43 -30.30
N ARG A 730 -20.88 -28.91 -29.92
CA ARG A 730 -19.90 -29.57 -29.04
C ARG A 730 -20.18 -29.34 -27.55
N PHE A 731 -20.95 -28.30 -27.24
CA PHE A 731 -21.42 -27.99 -25.90
C PHE A 731 -22.93 -27.79 -25.88
N ARG A 732 -23.63 -28.31 -24.88
CA ARG A 732 -25.09 -28.17 -24.85
C ARG A 732 -25.51 -26.75 -24.46
N LYS A 733 -26.43 -26.17 -25.25
CA LYS A 733 -27.00 -24.84 -25.00
C LYS A 733 -27.72 -24.74 -23.65
N ASP A 734 -28.49 -25.76 -23.29
CA ASP A 734 -29.24 -25.82 -22.02
C ASP A 734 -28.33 -25.79 -20.78
N LEU A 735 -27.21 -26.51 -20.81
CA LEU A 735 -26.18 -26.45 -19.78
C LEU A 735 -25.51 -25.08 -19.73
N LEU A 736 -25.15 -24.51 -20.89
CA LEU A 736 -24.54 -23.18 -20.95
C LEU A 736 -25.41 -22.12 -20.26
N TYR A 737 -26.72 -22.11 -20.53
CA TYR A 737 -27.64 -21.17 -19.86
C TYR A 737 -27.70 -21.34 -18.34
N ARG A 738 -27.49 -22.55 -17.81
CA ARG A 738 -27.45 -22.81 -16.36
C ARG A 738 -26.10 -22.50 -15.71
N LEU A 739 -25.02 -22.55 -16.48
CA LEU A 739 -23.68 -22.19 -16.02
C LEU A 739 -23.45 -20.68 -16.08
N LYS A 740 -23.93 -20.02 -17.12
CA LYS A 740 -23.75 -18.58 -17.38
C LYS A 740 -24.81 -17.72 -16.68
N VAL A 741 -24.94 -17.89 -15.37
CA VAL A 741 -25.82 -17.04 -14.53
C VAL A 741 -25.10 -15.76 -14.12
N PHE A 742 -23.82 -15.87 -13.75
CA PHE A 742 -22.94 -14.74 -13.51
C PHE A 742 -21.62 -14.98 -14.25
N ASP A 743 -21.23 -14.06 -15.14
CA ASP A 743 -20.10 -14.21 -16.04
C ASP A 743 -18.97 -13.24 -15.65
N ILE A 744 -17.77 -13.78 -15.42
CA ILE A 744 -16.55 -13.03 -15.09
C ILE A 744 -15.51 -13.29 -16.17
N LYS A 745 -15.15 -12.23 -16.90
CA LYS A 745 -14.14 -12.31 -17.96
C LYS A 745 -12.79 -11.83 -17.43
N LEU A 746 -11.82 -12.75 -17.38
CA LEU A 746 -10.48 -12.46 -16.91
C LEU A 746 -9.61 -11.88 -18.02
N PRO A 747 -9.06 -10.67 -17.85
CA PRO A 747 -8.20 -10.05 -18.86
C PRO A 747 -6.87 -10.81 -18.96
N SER A 748 -6.40 -10.98 -20.20
CA SER A 748 -5.03 -11.41 -20.49
C SER A 748 -4.02 -10.42 -19.91
N LEU A 749 -2.80 -10.87 -19.61
CA LEU A 749 -1.74 -10.05 -19.04
C LEU A 749 -1.37 -8.88 -19.98
N ARG A 750 -1.40 -9.11 -21.29
CA ARG A 750 -1.22 -8.05 -22.31
C ARG A 750 -2.30 -6.97 -22.31
N ALA A 751 -3.49 -7.25 -21.80
CA ALA A 751 -4.55 -6.25 -21.65
C ALA A 751 -4.43 -5.44 -20.34
N ARG A 752 -3.48 -5.81 -19.47
CA ARG A 752 -3.18 -5.16 -18.19
C ARG A 752 -1.67 -5.02 -17.96
N ARG A 753 -0.97 -4.44 -18.95
CA ARG A 753 0.51 -4.32 -18.92
C ARG A 753 1.03 -3.53 -17.72
N ASP A 754 0.26 -2.54 -17.26
CA ASP A 754 0.60 -1.72 -16.09
C ASP A 754 0.72 -2.55 -14.79
N ASP A 755 0.13 -3.74 -14.75
CA ASP A 755 0.24 -4.65 -13.60
C ASP A 755 1.52 -5.49 -13.63
N ILE A 756 2.20 -5.61 -14.77
CA ILE A 756 3.36 -6.51 -14.94
C ILE A 756 4.48 -6.19 -13.94
N PRO A 757 4.90 -4.91 -13.73
CA PRO A 757 5.94 -4.61 -12.76
C PRO A 757 5.57 -5.05 -11.34
N MET A 758 4.33 -4.79 -10.92
CA MET A 758 3.86 -5.13 -9.59
C MET A 758 3.78 -6.64 -9.37
N ILE A 759 3.23 -7.37 -10.36
CA ILE A 759 3.19 -8.85 -10.34
C ILE A 759 4.62 -9.42 -10.31
N ALA A 760 5.54 -8.83 -11.07
CA ALA A 760 6.92 -9.28 -11.12
C ALA A 760 7.63 -9.11 -9.76
N HIS A 761 7.42 -7.97 -9.11
CA HIS A 761 7.93 -7.72 -7.77
C HIS A 761 7.31 -8.65 -6.72
N ALA A 762 6.02 -8.97 -6.83
CA ALA A 762 5.37 -9.94 -5.94
C ALA A 762 6.04 -11.32 -6.02
N PHE A 763 6.31 -11.81 -7.24
CA PHE A 763 7.01 -13.08 -7.42
C PHE A 763 8.45 -13.03 -6.91
N LEU A 764 9.19 -11.97 -7.23
CA LEU A 764 10.56 -11.81 -6.75
C LEU A 764 10.63 -11.74 -5.22
N HIS A 765 9.70 -11.01 -4.60
CA HIS A 765 9.58 -10.94 -3.14
C HIS A 765 9.32 -12.33 -2.55
N LYS A 766 8.34 -13.07 -3.08
CA LYS A 766 8.04 -14.44 -2.64
C LYS A 766 9.25 -15.36 -2.76
N LEU A 767 9.99 -15.30 -3.87
CA LEU A 767 11.21 -16.09 -4.08
C LEU A 767 12.33 -15.70 -3.11
N ASN A 768 12.51 -14.40 -2.85
CA ASN A 768 13.44 -13.91 -1.85
C ASN A 768 13.11 -14.43 -0.44
N THR A 769 11.83 -14.35 -0.04
CA THR A 769 11.38 -14.83 1.28
C THR A 769 11.60 -16.34 1.43
N VAL A 770 11.19 -17.14 0.45
CA VAL A 770 11.31 -18.61 0.49
C VAL A 770 12.77 -19.05 0.51
N ASN A 771 13.62 -18.42 -0.28
CA ASN A 771 15.04 -18.82 -0.41
C ASN A 771 15.96 -18.07 0.56
N LYS A 772 15.44 -17.15 1.38
CA LYS A 772 16.21 -16.26 2.28
C LYS A 772 17.32 -15.49 1.55
N LEU A 773 17.04 -15.06 0.32
CA LEU A 773 17.94 -14.25 -0.51
C LEU A 773 17.39 -12.83 -0.65
N LYS A 774 18.25 -11.91 -1.11
CA LYS A 774 17.87 -10.54 -1.45
C LYS A 774 18.32 -10.25 -2.88
N LYS A 775 17.44 -10.55 -3.83
CA LYS A 775 17.62 -10.23 -5.24
C LYS A 775 16.70 -9.08 -5.67
N TYR A 776 17.18 -8.27 -6.60
CA TYR A 776 16.53 -7.07 -7.12
C TYR A 776 16.55 -7.10 -8.64
N PHE A 777 15.56 -6.48 -9.30
CA PHE A 777 15.62 -6.27 -10.74
C PHE A 777 16.57 -5.12 -11.08
N ALA A 778 17.37 -5.26 -12.13
CA ALA A 778 18.16 -4.16 -12.68
C ALA A 778 17.27 -3.13 -13.40
N ALA A 779 17.79 -1.92 -13.59
CA ALA A 779 17.14 -0.90 -14.40
C ALA A 779 16.83 -1.42 -15.82
N GLY A 780 15.63 -1.14 -16.33
CA GLY A 780 15.17 -1.57 -17.65
C GLY A 780 14.61 -3.00 -17.73
N VAL A 781 14.81 -3.84 -16.71
CA VAL A 781 14.25 -5.22 -16.71
C VAL A 781 12.74 -5.22 -16.63
N LEU A 782 12.15 -4.39 -15.77
CA LEU A 782 10.70 -4.27 -15.65
C LEU A 782 10.07 -3.70 -16.92
N ASP A 783 10.75 -2.76 -17.60
CA ASP A 783 10.32 -2.21 -18.88
C ASP A 783 10.37 -3.29 -19.98
N HIS A 784 11.43 -4.11 -19.98
CA HIS A 784 11.55 -5.27 -20.87
C HIS A 784 10.43 -6.29 -20.65
N LEU A 785 10.09 -6.58 -19.39
CA LEU A 785 8.94 -7.44 -19.06
C LEU A 785 7.64 -6.80 -19.55
N ALA A 786 7.42 -5.51 -19.30
CA ALA A 786 6.18 -4.82 -19.67
C ALA A 786 5.96 -4.74 -21.20
N ALA A 787 7.03 -4.79 -21.99
CA ALA A 787 6.98 -4.79 -23.46
C ALA A 787 6.55 -6.14 -24.05
N HIS A 788 6.62 -7.23 -23.28
CA HIS A 788 6.30 -8.57 -23.77
C HIS A 788 4.79 -8.88 -23.74
N ASN A 789 4.34 -9.75 -24.65
CA ASN A 789 2.91 -10.07 -24.79
C ASN A 789 2.42 -11.20 -23.86
N PHE A 790 3.34 -12.00 -23.33
CA PHE A 790 3.05 -13.15 -22.43
C PHE A 790 1.86 -14.00 -22.89
N PRO A 791 1.99 -14.79 -23.99
CA PRO A 791 0.94 -15.71 -24.42
C PRO A 791 0.50 -16.72 -23.34
N GLY A 792 1.40 -17.11 -22.42
CA GLY A 792 1.10 -17.92 -21.24
C GLY A 792 0.70 -17.10 -20.00
N ASN A 793 0.44 -15.80 -20.18
CA ASN A 793 -0.05 -14.86 -19.17
C ASN A 793 0.83 -14.85 -17.89
N VAL A 794 0.21 -14.84 -16.70
CA VAL A 794 0.90 -14.72 -15.42
C VAL A 794 1.79 -15.94 -15.14
N ARG A 795 1.39 -17.13 -15.62
CA ARG A 795 2.18 -18.35 -15.46
C ARG A 795 3.53 -18.27 -16.20
N GLU A 796 3.52 -17.70 -17.40
CA GLU A 796 4.76 -17.46 -18.17
C GLU A 796 5.65 -16.43 -17.49
N LEU A 797 5.07 -15.31 -17.03
CA LEU A 797 5.80 -14.27 -16.29
C LEU A 797 6.45 -14.86 -15.02
N GLN A 798 5.71 -15.65 -14.25
CA GLN A 798 6.23 -16.33 -13.06
C GLN A 798 7.43 -17.22 -13.41
N ASN A 799 7.28 -18.08 -14.42
CA ASN A 799 8.35 -18.98 -14.86
C ASN A 799 9.60 -18.20 -15.32
N ALA A 800 9.41 -17.11 -16.05
CA ALA A 800 10.52 -16.27 -16.51
C ALA A 800 11.29 -15.66 -15.33
N ILE A 801 10.58 -15.12 -14.33
CA ILE A 801 11.18 -14.55 -13.12
C ILE A 801 11.86 -15.62 -12.27
N GLU A 802 11.24 -16.79 -12.09
CA GLU A 802 11.84 -17.90 -11.36
C GLU A 802 13.15 -18.36 -12.01
N ARG A 803 13.16 -18.54 -13.34
CA ARG A 803 14.38 -18.89 -14.08
C ARG A 803 15.46 -17.82 -13.93
N ALA A 804 15.10 -16.55 -14.06
CA ALA A 804 16.04 -15.44 -13.90
C ALA A 804 16.59 -15.37 -12.46
N PHE A 805 15.73 -15.62 -11.48
CA PHE A 805 16.10 -15.70 -10.07
C PHE A 805 17.13 -16.80 -9.83
N PHE A 806 16.93 -18.02 -10.32
CA PHE A 806 17.88 -19.11 -10.11
C PHE A 806 19.16 -18.99 -10.95
N SER A 807 19.08 -18.33 -12.11
CA SER A 807 20.23 -18.15 -13.01
C SER A 807 21.13 -16.98 -12.59
N ALA A 808 20.58 -15.97 -11.92
CA ALA A 808 21.34 -14.81 -11.47
C ALA A 808 22.38 -15.20 -10.42
N LYS A 809 23.67 -15.02 -10.74
CA LYS A 809 24.80 -15.26 -9.81
C LYS A 809 24.96 -14.14 -8.78
N SER A 810 24.47 -12.93 -9.07
CA SER A 810 24.51 -11.77 -8.18
C SER A 810 23.13 -11.51 -7.54
N SER A 811 23.08 -10.54 -6.64
CA SER A 811 21.83 -9.98 -6.08
C SER A 811 21.04 -9.14 -7.10
N LEU A 812 21.56 -8.91 -8.31
CA LEU A 812 20.89 -8.13 -9.34
C LEU A 812 20.51 -9.04 -10.51
N ILE A 813 19.21 -9.13 -10.80
CA ILE A 813 18.69 -9.79 -11.99
C ILE A 813 18.79 -8.77 -13.13
N SER A 814 19.84 -8.88 -13.93
CA SER A 814 20.12 -7.97 -15.06
C SER A 814 19.38 -8.34 -16.34
N GLU A 815 19.04 -9.61 -16.51
CA GLU A 815 18.38 -10.13 -17.71
C GLU A 815 17.31 -11.13 -17.32
N VAL A 816 16.15 -11.06 -17.97
CA VAL A 816 15.11 -12.07 -17.90
C VAL A 816 14.89 -12.61 -19.30
N ILE A 817 15.23 -13.88 -19.52
CA ILE A 817 15.07 -14.53 -20.82
C ILE A 817 13.58 -14.82 -21.04
N LEU A 818 12.99 -14.06 -21.94
CA LEU A 818 11.62 -14.23 -22.41
C LEU A 818 11.60 -15.13 -23.65
N GLU A 819 10.64 -16.05 -23.70
CA GLU A 819 10.45 -16.93 -24.83
C GLU A 819 9.85 -16.11 -25.98
N THR A 820 10.70 -15.59 -26.86
CA THR A 820 10.25 -14.89 -28.07
C THR A 820 9.57 -15.90 -29.00
N GLN A 821 8.48 -15.47 -29.65
CA GLN A 821 7.74 -16.30 -30.62
C GLN A 821 8.61 -16.87 -31.77
N THR A 822 9.84 -16.40 -31.94
CA THR A 822 10.84 -16.92 -32.88
C THR A 822 11.59 -18.16 -32.39
N ALA A 823 11.67 -18.42 -31.08
CA ALA A 823 12.41 -19.57 -30.53
C ALA A 823 11.64 -20.90 -30.64
N VAL A 824 10.30 -20.85 -30.73
CA VAL A 824 9.49 -22.04 -31.06
C VAL A 824 9.72 -22.44 -32.52
N SER A 825 10.02 -21.50 -33.43
CA SER A 825 10.43 -21.82 -34.81
C SER A 825 11.83 -22.43 -34.83
N ALA A 826 12.85 -21.78 -34.24
CA ALA A 826 14.24 -22.24 -34.37
C ALA A 826 14.51 -23.61 -33.71
N ALA A 827 13.90 -23.92 -32.57
CA ALA A 827 14.02 -25.23 -31.94
C ALA A 827 13.22 -26.32 -32.69
N HIS A 828 12.10 -25.95 -33.33
CA HIS A 828 11.33 -26.86 -34.17
C HIS A 828 12.04 -27.09 -35.51
N ASP A 829 12.69 -26.06 -36.08
CA ASP A 829 13.53 -26.12 -37.28
C ASP A 829 14.81 -26.94 -37.04
N GLU A 830 15.45 -26.82 -35.87
CA GLU A 830 16.61 -27.64 -35.50
C GLU A 830 16.22 -29.12 -35.35
N VAL A 831 15.11 -29.44 -34.67
CA VAL A 831 14.65 -30.83 -34.52
C VAL A 831 14.09 -31.39 -35.82
N GLN A 832 13.46 -30.57 -36.68
CA GLN A 832 13.01 -30.98 -38.02
C GLN A 832 14.18 -31.23 -38.98
N SER A 833 15.20 -30.37 -38.98
CA SER A 833 16.45 -30.57 -39.73
C SER A 833 17.15 -31.85 -39.28
N TRP A 834 17.24 -32.05 -37.97
CA TRP A 834 17.81 -33.26 -37.40
C TRP A 834 17.00 -34.53 -37.70
N PHE A 835 15.66 -34.42 -37.72
CA PHE A 835 14.78 -35.49 -38.15
C PHE A 835 14.97 -35.84 -39.63
N ALA A 836 15.20 -34.83 -40.49
CA ALA A 836 15.50 -35.03 -41.90
C ALA A 836 16.85 -35.76 -42.10
N ASP A 837 17.91 -35.32 -41.42
CA ASP A 837 19.23 -35.97 -41.50
C ASP A 837 19.21 -37.44 -41.04
N LEU A 838 18.44 -37.75 -39.99
CA LEU A 838 18.22 -39.12 -39.52
C LEU A 838 17.36 -39.93 -40.50
N SER A 839 16.29 -39.34 -41.05
CA SER A 839 15.39 -40.05 -41.98
C SER A 839 16.04 -40.36 -43.33
N GLU A 840 16.93 -39.48 -43.81
CA GLU A 840 17.65 -39.62 -45.07
C GLU A 840 18.93 -40.46 -44.95
N GLY A 841 19.30 -40.90 -43.74
CA GLY A 841 20.46 -41.78 -43.51
C GLY A 841 21.82 -41.10 -43.53
N ARG A 842 21.85 -39.77 -43.36
CA ARG A 842 23.10 -39.02 -43.23
C ARG A 842 23.76 -39.26 -41.86
N GLN A 843 22.97 -39.67 -40.85
CA GLN A 843 23.44 -40.03 -39.52
C GLN A 843 22.63 -41.20 -38.93
N ASP A 844 23.23 -41.96 -38.00
CA ASP A 844 22.55 -43.02 -37.25
C ASP A 844 22.07 -42.53 -35.87
N PHE A 845 21.00 -43.14 -35.36
CA PHE A 845 20.41 -42.79 -34.06
C PHE A 845 21.41 -42.79 -32.90
N TRP A 846 22.37 -43.72 -32.88
CA TRP A 846 23.27 -43.86 -31.73
C TRP A 846 24.29 -42.74 -31.66
N SER A 847 24.88 -42.39 -32.79
CA SER A 847 25.85 -41.30 -32.91
C SER A 847 25.19 -39.94 -32.73
N ALA A 848 24.06 -39.73 -33.42
CA ALA A 848 23.41 -38.43 -33.47
C ALA A 848 22.57 -38.13 -32.23
N VAL A 849 21.89 -39.12 -31.65
CA VAL A 849 20.95 -38.93 -30.53
C VAL A 849 21.54 -39.43 -29.23
N ARG A 850 21.86 -40.72 -29.12
CA ARG A 850 22.24 -41.31 -27.82
C ARG A 850 23.54 -40.72 -27.27
N ASN A 851 24.58 -40.59 -28.09
CA ASN A 851 25.89 -40.13 -27.63
C ASN A 851 25.84 -38.67 -27.18
N ARG A 852 25.17 -37.81 -27.96
CA ARG A 852 24.93 -36.41 -27.60
C ARG A 852 24.06 -36.27 -26.35
N TYR A 853 23.02 -37.11 -26.22
CA TYR A 853 22.19 -37.15 -25.02
C TYR A 853 22.99 -37.55 -23.77
N LYS A 854 23.86 -38.56 -23.88
CA LYS A 854 24.74 -38.98 -22.76
C LYS A 854 25.77 -37.92 -22.36
N ARG A 855 26.29 -37.16 -23.32
CA ARG A 855 27.22 -36.04 -23.08
C ARG A 855 26.53 -34.78 -22.55
N ARG A 856 25.19 -34.77 -22.49
CA ARG A 856 24.33 -33.62 -22.15
C ARG A 856 24.38 -32.49 -23.19
N ASP A 857 24.75 -32.81 -24.43
CA ASP A 857 24.77 -31.86 -25.55
C ASP A 857 23.36 -31.56 -26.09
N ILE A 858 22.39 -32.43 -25.78
CA ILE A 858 20.97 -32.28 -26.14
C ILE A 858 20.08 -32.62 -24.95
N SER A 859 18.96 -31.92 -24.81
CA SER A 859 18.03 -32.11 -23.69
C SER A 859 17.05 -33.27 -23.94
N ARG A 860 16.37 -33.72 -22.88
CA ARG A 860 15.34 -34.76 -22.96
C ARG A 860 14.17 -34.31 -23.84
N GLU A 861 13.79 -33.04 -23.75
CA GLU A 861 12.70 -32.43 -24.51
C GLU A 861 12.96 -32.51 -26.01
N LYS A 862 14.21 -32.28 -26.45
CA LYS A 862 14.61 -32.44 -27.86
C LYS A 862 14.49 -33.88 -28.35
N VAL A 863 14.87 -34.86 -27.53
CA VAL A 863 14.72 -36.29 -27.87
C VAL A 863 13.24 -36.69 -27.94
N VAL A 864 12.41 -36.18 -27.03
CA VAL A 864 10.96 -36.41 -27.04
C VAL A 864 10.32 -35.79 -28.29
N ALA A 865 10.70 -34.56 -28.66
CA ALA A 865 10.21 -33.90 -29.87
C ALA A 865 10.61 -34.65 -31.15
N LEU A 866 11.84 -35.18 -31.21
CA LEU A 866 12.30 -36.01 -32.33
C LEU A 866 11.48 -37.30 -32.46
N VAL A 867 11.16 -37.95 -31.33
CA VAL A 867 10.31 -39.15 -31.29
C VAL A 867 8.86 -38.82 -31.69
N ASP A 868 8.31 -37.68 -31.25
CA ASP A 868 6.98 -37.20 -31.64
C ASP A 868 6.88 -37.00 -33.16
N LEU A 869 7.84 -36.29 -33.77
CA LEU A 869 7.92 -36.11 -35.23
C LEU A 869 8.04 -37.45 -35.97
N GLY A 870 8.87 -38.34 -35.44
CA GLY A 870 9.02 -39.69 -35.94
C GLY A 870 7.74 -40.51 -35.94
N LEU A 871 7.01 -40.51 -34.82
CA LEU A 871 5.74 -41.23 -34.69
C LEU A 871 4.64 -40.63 -35.56
N ARG A 872 4.59 -39.30 -35.75
CA ARG A 872 3.69 -38.67 -36.73
C ARG A 872 3.99 -39.16 -38.13
N SER A 873 5.26 -39.17 -38.54
CA SER A 873 5.66 -39.60 -39.89
C SER A 873 5.50 -41.11 -40.14
N THR A 874 5.45 -41.92 -39.07
CA THR A 874 5.35 -43.39 -39.14
C THR A 874 3.99 -43.91 -38.67
N ARG A 875 3.01 -43.03 -38.51
CA ARG A 875 1.63 -43.36 -38.07
C ARG A 875 1.62 -44.19 -36.79
N GLY A 876 2.45 -43.82 -35.82
CA GLY A 876 2.53 -44.48 -34.51
C GLY A 876 3.14 -45.88 -34.54
N SER A 877 4.12 -46.14 -35.41
CA SER A 877 4.85 -47.41 -35.47
C SER A 877 6.31 -47.26 -35.04
N TYR A 878 6.63 -47.66 -33.81
CA TYR A 878 8.01 -47.63 -33.30
C TYR A 878 8.98 -48.52 -34.09
N LYS A 879 8.52 -49.65 -34.63
CA LYS A 879 9.36 -50.52 -35.49
C LYS A 879 9.77 -49.79 -36.78
N THR A 880 8.84 -49.06 -37.38
CA THR A 880 9.08 -48.26 -38.60
C THR A 880 9.92 -47.03 -38.28
N LEU A 881 9.71 -46.40 -37.12
CA LEU A 881 10.52 -45.29 -36.64
C LEU A 881 11.98 -45.70 -36.41
N ALA A 882 12.21 -46.85 -35.77
CA ALA A 882 13.55 -47.37 -35.56
C ALA A 882 14.27 -47.63 -36.90
N ALA A 883 13.57 -48.22 -37.87
CA ALA A 883 14.11 -48.40 -39.22
C ALA A 883 14.43 -47.06 -39.91
N LYS A 884 13.55 -46.06 -39.76
CA LYS A 884 13.72 -44.71 -40.33
C LYS A 884 14.87 -43.94 -39.67
N PHE A 885 15.24 -44.26 -38.44
CA PHE A 885 16.43 -43.74 -37.77
C PHE A 885 17.68 -44.63 -37.95
N HIS A 886 17.63 -45.56 -38.93
CA HIS A 886 18.72 -46.48 -39.28
C HIS A 886 19.22 -47.33 -38.10
N VAL A 887 18.32 -47.67 -37.18
CA VAL A 887 18.59 -48.66 -36.12
C VAL A 887 18.47 -50.06 -36.73
N LYS A 888 19.53 -50.86 -36.64
CA LYS A 888 19.56 -52.24 -37.15
C LYS A 888 18.51 -53.10 -36.44
N GLU A 889 17.93 -54.10 -37.12
CA GLU A 889 16.80 -54.88 -36.58
C GLU A 889 17.11 -55.58 -35.25
N HIS A 890 18.35 -56.09 -35.09
CA HIS A 890 18.81 -56.69 -33.83
C HIS A 890 19.00 -55.69 -32.68
N GLU A 891 19.02 -54.38 -32.97
CA GLU A 891 19.15 -53.30 -31.97
C GLU A 891 17.82 -52.67 -31.55
N TYR A 892 16.68 -53.13 -32.10
CA TYR A 892 15.36 -52.57 -31.81
C TYR A 892 15.02 -52.58 -30.31
N HIS A 893 15.30 -53.68 -29.61
CA HIS A 893 15.07 -53.77 -28.17
C HIS A 893 15.91 -52.76 -27.39
N ARG A 894 17.16 -52.55 -27.82
CA ARG A 894 18.08 -51.57 -27.22
C ARG A 894 17.58 -50.14 -27.40
N PHE A 895 17.00 -49.83 -28.56
CA PHE A 895 16.38 -48.53 -28.84
C PHE A 895 15.15 -48.28 -27.95
N MET A 896 14.26 -49.27 -27.84
CA MET A 896 13.09 -49.17 -26.97
C MET A 896 13.46 -49.03 -25.49
N ASP A 897 14.50 -49.73 -25.04
CA ASP A 897 15.01 -49.60 -23.68
C ASP A 897 15.64 -48.24 -23.42
N PHE A 898 16.36 -47.66 -24.39
CA PHE A 898 16.87 -46.30 -24.28
C PHE A 898 15.72 -45.31 -24.09
N LEU A 899 14.65 -45.38 -24.91
CA LEU A 899 13.50 -44.49 -24.77
C LEU A 899 12.80 -44.68 -23.42
N ARG A 900 12.61 -45.92 -22.97
CA ARG A 900 11.93 -46.22 -21.70
C ARG A 900 12.73 -45.71 -20.50
N ARG A 901 14.04 -46.04 -20.42
CA ARG A 901 14.89 -45.68 -19.27
C ARG A 901 15.08 -44.17 -19.12
N ASN A 902 15.09 -43.44 -20.22
CA ASN A 902 15.27 -41.98 -20.22
C ASN A 902 13.94 -41.21 -20.26
N GLN A 903 12.81 -41.89 -20.07
CA GLN A 903 11.47 -41.30 -20.11
C GLN A 903 11.17 -40.55 -21.43
N CYS A 904 11.70 -41.03 -22.55
CA CYS A 904 11.47 -40.48 -23.90
C CYS A 904 10.48 -41.32 -24.72
N LEU A 905 9.87 -42.35 -24.11
CA LEU A 905 8.89 -43.21 -24.76
C LEU A 905 7.50 -42.56 -24.72
N LEU A 906 6.98 -42.17 -25.88
CA LEU A 906 5.65 -41.60 -26.08
C LEU A 906 4.59 -42.68 -26.34
N ASP A 907 3.34 -42.41 -25.95
CA ASP A 907 2.20 -43.28 -26.30
C ASP A 907 1.94 -43.20 -27.81
N PHE A 908 2.02 -44.33 -28.51
CA PHE A 908 1.85 -44.35 -29.97
C PHE A 908 0.38 -44.29 -30.43
N ARG A 909 -0.59 -44.53 -29.54
CA ARG A 909 -2.02 -44.65 -29.87
C ARG A 909 -2.63 -43.38 -30.50
N PRO A 910 -2.32 -42.15 -30.03
CA PRO A 910 -2.82 -40.92 -30.64
C PRO A 910 -2.41 -40.76 -32.11
N TYR A 911 -1.18 -41.15 -32.46
CA TYR A 911 -0.66 -41.04 -33.84
C TYR A 911 -1.32 -42.03 -34.81
N ARG A 912 -1.85 -43.16 -34.32
CA ARG A 912 -2.64 -44.10 -35.13
C ARG A 912 -4.07 -43.63 -35.36
N LYS A 913 -4.68 -42.99 -34.36
CA LYS A 913 -6.03 -42.40 -34.49
C LYS A 913 -6.04 -41.23 -35.47
N ALA A 914 -5.01 -40.38 -35.46
CA ALA A 914 -4.88 -39.27 -36.40
C ALA A 914 -4.79 -39.73 -37.88
N SER A 915 -4.22 -40.91 -38.15
CA SER A 915 -4.13 -41.47 -39.51
C SER A 915 -5.39 -42.20 -40.00
N ALA A 916 -6.32 -42.55 -39.10
CA ALA A 916 -7.56 -43.25 -39.46
C ALA A 916 -8.71 -42.29 -39.81
N GLY A 917 -8.48 -40.98 -39.73
CA GLY A 917 -9.47 -39.93 -39.96
C GLY A 917 -9.19 -39.00 -41.15
N ALA A 918 -8.33 -39.38 -42.09
CA ALA A 918 -8.15 -38.66 -43.34
C ALA A 918 -8.57 -39.58 -44.51
N PRO A 919 -9.38 -39.11 -45.48
CA PRO A 919 -9.41 -39.72 -46.81
C PRO A 919 -8.03 -39.65 -47.50
#